data_AF-D7NCP9-F1
#
_entry.id   AF-D7NCP9-F1
#
_cell.length_a   1.000
_cell.length_b   1.000
_cell.length_c   1.000
_cell.angle_alpha   90.00
_cell.angle_beta   90.00
_cell.angle_gamma   90.00
#
_symmetry.space_group_name_H-M   'P 1'
#
loop_
_entity.id
_entity.type
_entity.pdbx_description
1 polymer ?
#
loop_
_entity_poly.entity_id
_entity_poly.type
_entity_poly.pdbx_seq_one_letter_code
_entity_poly.pdbx_strand_id
1 'polypeptide(L)'
;MAYNKKAVLEGNTEAIRVILRLEKERREATEAEKVLLRGYQGFGGLKCVLNRCDNPDDLRYWSASEQNLFAPTQRLKQMIYRDAVDANTAKRYWESIKASVLTSFYTDTRIVSAIADALSATDVQVRRCLDPSAGMGAFTETFAKSAGMVDAMEKDLLTARITQALHPYGKDNIFVRQEPFEAIGELEGKDKYDLITSNIPFGDFMVYDRSYSKGENILKRESTRTIHNYFFVKGLDTIKEGGLLAFITSQGVLDSPKNEAIRRYLMQNSRLISAIRLPSGMFSENAGTDVGSDLIVLQKQSGKEIGEGIEQQFVQTASVPKGDGFSIAFNHNSLFEGEWKDISHRTIATDRQMGTDPYGKPAWEYTFDGSIEDMADSLRTQLSLEVEQRFDRKLYETGIPMTEEEWQVHVDKMVQKVQENIKTEGIPQEQEIKDKEEKKEDKENEKEEENAYNLMPDSTKKQLPKLYATEKQLIGDRIAYARYFFPMGAYTAYMLEYDPKERIGFGAVTMGYGWELGYMSLKEMEEVKVKGLGIERDLYFKPTKLHEIAELEEIVRGQYTKEPIIEEGKDESRQEVLRPVQEGTQPQENIEEGNKIVGDEARDGARDEAETKKEAQAAQVLPTIEPENEPAPEGVPVITLQRQYEQESREIRTDVEAPREMNGQTVFFDEDHHPIMDSTIETETTEQL
;
A
#
# COMPACT_ATOMS: atom_id res chain seq x y z
N MET A 1 -15.49 -15.95 8.10
CA MET A 1 -16.17 -17.26 8.23
C MET A 1 -16.42 -17.80 6.82
N ALA A 2 -15.84 -18.95 6.47
CA ALA A 2 -15.69 -19.41 5.07
C ALA A 2 -16.92 -19.18 4.16
N TYR A 3 -16.70 -18.42 3.08
CA TYR A 3 -17.74 -17.89 2.19
C TYR A 3 -18.60 -18.97 1.53
N ASN A 4 -19.83 -19.11 2.01
CA ASN A 4 -20.77 -20.11 1.50
C ASN A 4 -21.48 -19.61 0.23
N LYS A 5 -20.80 -19.74 -0.92
CA LYS A 5 -21.31 -19.42 -2.27
C LYS A 5 -22.78 -19.84 -2.48
N LYS A 6 -23.18 -21.02 -1.99
CA LYS A 6 -24.55 -21.51 -2.16
C LYS A 6 -25.55 -20.70 -1.35
N ALA A 7 -25.28 -20.46 -0.07
CA ALA A 7 -26.17 -19.69 0.79
C ALA A 7 -26.32 -18.23 0.32
N VAL A 8 -25.24 -17.61 -0.16
CA VAL A 8 -25.28 -16.25 -0.73
C VAL A 8 -26.10 -16.22 -2.02
N LEU A 9 -25.91 -17.19 -2.91
CA LEU A 9 -26.69 -17.31 -4.15
C LEU A 9 -28.19 -17.56 -3.86
N GLU A 10 -28.52 -18.35 -2.84
CA GLU A 10 -29.91 -18.57 -2.39
C GLU A 10 -30.50 -17.28 -1.78
N GLY A 11 -29.77 -16.56 -0.93
CA GLY A 11 -30.19 -15.26 -0.36
C GLY A 11 -30.41 -14.18 -1.42
N ASN A 12 -29.47 -14.02 -2.35
CA ASN A 12 -29.60 -13.12 -3.50
C ASN A 12 -30.83 -13.48 -4.36
N THR A 13 -31.13 -14.78 -4.51
CA THR A 13 -32.31 -15.24 -5.26
C THR A 13 -33.62 -14.85 -4.56
N GLU A 14 -33.69 -14.89 -3.24
CA GLU A 14 -34.87 -14.42 -2.49
C GLU A 14 -35.04 -12.89 -2.62
N ALA A 15 -33.95 -12.11 -2.47
CA ALA A 15 -33.98 -10.65 -2.65
C ALA A 15 -34.42 -10.24 -4.07
N ILE A 16 -33.88 -10.88 -5.11
CA ILE A 16 -34.29 -10.63 -6.50
C ILE A 16 -35.76 -11.01 -6.73
N ARG A 17 -36.26 -12.11 -6.13
CA ARG A 17 -37.69 -12.47 -6.20
C ARG A 17 -38.58 -11.39 -5.62
N VAL A 18 -38.17 -10.76 -4.51
CA VAL A 18 -38.89 -9.63 -3.93
C VAL A 18 -38.95 -8.46 -4.92
N ILE A 19 -37.84 -8.05 -5.54
CA ILE A 19 -37.85 -6.95 -6.53
C ILE A 19 -38.77 -7.23 -7.73
N LEU A 20 -38.65 -8.42 -8.34
CA LEU A 20 -39.51 -8.82 -9.47
C LEU A 20 -41.00 -8.79 -9.08
N ARG A 21 -41.33 -9.13 -7.83
CA ARG A 21 -42.68 -9.03 -7.28
C ARG A 21 -43.12 -7.59 -7.07
N LEU A 22 -42.28 -6.73 -6.48
CA LEU A 22 -42.60 -5.33 -6.17
C LEU A 22 -42.86 -4.50 -7.44
N GLU A 23 -42.05 -4.69 -8.49
CA GLU A 23 -42.28 -4.02 -9.79
C GLU A 23 -43.58 -4.49 -10.47
N LYS A 24 -43.90 -5.78 -10.36
CA LYS A 24 -45.13 -6.39 -10.93
C LYS A 24 -46.39 -6.00 -10.17
N GLU A 25 -46.33 -5.92 -8.84
CA GLU A 25 -47.42 -5.47 -7.97
C GLU A 25 -47.49 -3.93 -7.86
N ARG A 26 -46.49 -3.21 -8.41
CA ARG A 26 -46.35 -1.74 -8.42
C ARG A 26 -46.52 -1.09 -7.04
N ARG A 27 -45.82 -1.64 -6.05
CA ARG A 27 -45.87 -1.18 -4.64
C ARG A 27 -44.50 -1.19 -3.98
N GLU A 28 -44.46 -0.59 -2.80
CA GLU A 28 -43.28 -0.55 -1.94
C GLU A 28 -43.06 -1.87 -1.19
N ALA A 29 -41.84 -2.09 -0.72
CA ALA A 29 -41.47 -3.22 0.14
C ALA A 29 -42.13 -3.11 1.51
N THR A 30 -42.73 -4.21 1.98
CA THR A 30 -43.11 -4.36 3.40
C THR A 30 -41.86 -4.56 4.26
N GLU A 31 -41.92 -4.31 5.57
CA GLU A 31 -40.74 -4.48 6.45
C GLU A 31 -40.18 -5.91 6.42
N ALA A 32 -41.03 -6.94 6.28
CA ALA A 32 -40.58 -8.33 6.11
C ALA A 32 -39.85 -8.55 4.77
N GLU A 33 -40.28 -7.88 3.70
CA GLU A 33 -39.58 -7.90 2.40
C GLU A 33 -38.27 -7.10 2.45
N LYS A 34 -38.20 -5.98 3.19
CA LYS A 34 -36.95 -5.22 3.41
C LYS A 34 -35.88 -6.03 4.15
N VAL A 35 -36.25 -6.93 5.06
CA VAL A 35 -35.31 -7.87 5.69
C VAL A 35 -34.69 -8.82 4.66
N LEU A 36 -35.48 -9.33 3.71
CA LEU A 36 -34.97 -10.16 2.61
C LEU A 36 -34.08 -9.36 1.66
N LEU A 37 -34.45 -8.12 1.35
CA LEU A 37 -33.67 -7.21 0.49
C LEU A 37 -32.30 -6.86 1.10
N ARG A 38 -32.21 -6.62 2.42
CA ARG A 38 -30.92 -6.45 3.13
C ARG A 38 -30.08 -7.74 3.21
N GLY A 39 -30.64 -8.89 2.82
CA GLY A 39 -29.90 -10.14 2.67
C GLY A 39 -29.11 -10.27 1.36
N TYR A 40 -29.23 -9.31 0.43
CA TYR A 40 -28.49 -9.31 -0.83
C TYR A 40 -27.03 -8.85 -0.63
N GLN A 41 -26.08 -9.60 -1.21
CA GLN A 41 -24.64 -9.36 -1.07
C GLN A 41 -23.92 -9.12 -2.41
N GLY A 42 -24.65 -9.02 -3.52
CA GLY A 42 -24.06 -8.94 -4.86
C GLY A 42 -23.43 -10.26 -5.32
N PHE A 43 -22.77 -10.25 -6.49
CA PHE A 43 -22.27 -11.48 -7.14
C PHE A 43 -20.74 -11.58 -7.26
N GLY A 44 -19.97 -10.77 -6.53
CA GLY A 44 -18.49 -10.75 -6.58
C GLY A 44 -17.86 -12.14 -6.39
N GLY A 45 -18.15 -12.79 -5.27
CA GLY A 45 -17.72 -14.18 -4.99
C GLY A 45 -18.44 -15.27 -5.81
N LEU A 46 -19.39 -14.92 -6.69
CA LEU A 46 -20.31 -15.84 -7.39
C LEU A 46 -20.03 -15.96 -8.89
N LYS A 47 -18.75 -16.10 -9.27
CA LYS A 47 -18.29 -16.28 -10.67
C LYS A 47 -19.04 -17.38 -11.45
N CYS A 48 -19.65 -18.33 -10.77
CA CYS A 48 -20.54 -19.35 -11.35
C CYS A 48 -21.75 -18.81 -12.15
N VAL A 49 -22.16 -17.55 -11.98
CA VAL A 49 -23.23 -16.93 -12.80
C VAL A 49 -22.79 -16.59 -14.23
N LEU A 50 -21.48 -16.61 -14.50
CA LEU A 50 -20.92 -16.45 -15.85
C LEU A 50 -21.05 -17.73 -16.69
N ASN A 51 -21.17 -18.89 -16.04
CA ASN A 51 -21.22 -20.20 -16.69
C ASN A 51 -22.57 -20.45 -17.39
N ARG A 52 -22.55 -21.25 -18.46
CA ARG A 52 -23.77 -21.71 -19.15
C ARG A 52 -24.59 -22.61 -18.22
N CYS A 53 -25.90 -22.40 -18.19
CA CYS A 53 -26.83 -23.08 -17.28
C CYS A 53 -28.23 -23.19 -17.88
N ASP A 54 -28.34 -23.16 -19.21
CA ASP A 54 -29.61 -23.13 -19.94
C ASP A 54 -30.17 -24.54 -20.15
N ASN A 55 -29.30 -25.53 -20.32
CA ASN A 55 -29.64 -26.94 -20.51
C ASN A 55 -29.03 -27.79 -19.38
N PRO A 56 -29.67 -28.89 -18.92
CA PRO A 56 -29.07 -29.80 -17.93
C PRO A 56 -27.69 -30.34 -18.35
N ASP A 57 -27.48 -30.53 -19.65
CA ASP A 57 -26.21 -30.94 -20.26
C ASP A 57 -25.06 -29.95 -20.03
N ASP A 58 -25.34 -28.67 -19.76
CA ASP A 58 -24.30 -27.65 -19.54
C ASP A 58 -23.46 -27.97 -18.28
N LEU A 59 -24.00 -28.77 -17.34
CA LEU A 59 -23.31 -29.22 -16.12
C LEU A 59 -21.95 -29.89 -16.41
N ARG A 60 -21.75 -30.49 -17.58
CA ARG A 60 -20.47 -31.11 -17.99
C ARG A 60 -19.33 -30.11 -18.19
N TYR A 61 -19.64 -28.83 -18.31
CA TYR A 61 -18.68 -27.73 -18.42
C TYR A 61 -18.39 -27.06 -17.07
N TRP A 62 -19.02 -27.51 -15.97
CA TRP A 62 -18.82 -26.95 -14.65
C TRP A 62 -17.75 -27.71 -13.87
N SER A 63 -16.87 -26.97 -13.20
CA SER A 63 -15.87 -27.51 -12.29
C SER A 63 -16.51 -28.38 -11.21
N ALA A 64 -15.90 -29.51 -10.86
CA ALA A 64 -16.47 -30.47 -9.91
C ALA A 64 -16.77 -29.86 -8.52
N SER A 65 -16.04 -28.80 -8.15
CA SER A 65 -16.24 -28.03 -6.92
C SER A 65 -17.44 -27.07 -6.96
N GLU A 66 -17.98 -26.73 -8.13
CA GLU A 66 -19.11 -25.79 -8.29
C GLU A 66 -20.37 -26.42 -8.90
N GLN A 67 -20.37 -27.72 -9.24
CA GLN A 67 -21.56 -28.43 -9.75
C GLN A 67 -22.76 -28.36 -8.79
N ASN A 68 -22.53 -28.18 -7.49
CA ASN A 68 -23.57 -27.94 -6.48
C ASN A 68 -24.27 -26.56 -6.60
N LEU A 69 -23.66 -25.60 -7.30
CA LEU A 69 -24.22 -24.28 -7.60
C LEU A 69 -25.03 -24.25 -8.91
N PHE A 70 -24.86 -25.24 -9.80
CA PHE A 70 -25.53 -25.29 -11.11
C PHE A 70 -27.05 -25.11 -11.00
N ALA A 71 -27.73 -25.95 -10.20
CA ALA A 71 -29.18 -25.93 -10.08
C ALA A 71 -29.72 -24.64 -9.40
N PRO A 72 -29.09 -24.11 -8.33
CA PRO A 72 -29.35 -22.75 -7.86
C PRO A 72 -29.20 -21.66 -8.94
N THR A 73 -28.09 -21.62 -9.70
CA THR A 73 -27.86 -20.61 -10.75
C THR A 73 -28.89 -20.71 -11.88
N GLN A 74 -29.19 -21.93 -12.35
CA GLN A 74 -30.23 -22.18 -13.34
C GLN A 74 -31.61 -21.73 -12.83
N ARG A 75 -31.96 -22.01 -11.56
CA ARG A 75 -33.21 -21.56 -10.94
C ARG A 75 -33.31 -20.03 -10.89
N LEU A 76 -32.23 -19.34 -10.51
CA LEU A 76 -32.17 -17.88 -10.50
C LEU A 76 -32.44 -17.31 -11.89
N LYS A 77 -31.74 -17.81 -12.92
CA LYS A 77 -31.92 -17.40 -14.31
C LYS A 77 -33.36 -17.63 -14.79
N GLN A 78 -33.90 -18.83 -14.59
CA GLN A 78 -35.27 -19.18 -14.97
C GLN A 78 -36.31 -18.31 -14.24
N MET A 79 -36.10 -17.98 -12.97
CA MET A 79 -36.99 -17.10 -12.20
C MET A 79 -37.01 -15.68 -12.77
N ILE A 80 -35.84 -15.10 -13.08
CA ILE A 80 -35.73 -13.76 -13.67
C ILE A 80 -36.49 -13.69 -15.02
N TYR A 81 -36.27 -14.66 -15.91
CA TYR A 81 -36.93 -14.71 -17.21
C TYR A 81 -38.42 -15.09 -17.16
N ARG A 82 -38.93 -15.63 -16.04
CA ARG A 82 -40.34 -15.95 -15.82
C ARG A 82 -41.13 -14.82 -15.15
N ASP A 83 -40.53 -14.17 -14.16
CA ASP A 83 -41.26 -13.30 -13.23
C ASP A 83 -41.10 -11.79 -13.51
N ALA A 84 -40.08 -11.38 -14.27
CA ALA A 84 -39.90 -10.00 -14.71
C ALA A 84 -41.07 -9.48 -15.56
N VAL A 85 -41.19 -8.15 -15.63
CA VAL A 85 -42.27 -7.46 -16.36
C VAL A 85 -42.24 -7.77 -17.87
N ASP A 86 -41.05 -7.93 -18.44
CA ASP A 86 -40.82 -8.24 -19.86
C ASP A 86 -39.45 -8.88 -20.10
N ALA A 87 -39.24 -9.45 -21.30
CA ALA A 87 -38.02 -10.17 -21.67
C ALA A 87 -36.76 -9.29 -21.83
N ASN A 88 -36.90 -8.00 -22.14
CA ASN A 88 -35.77 -7.07 -22.19
C ASN A 88 -35.34 -6.69 -20.77
N THR A 89 -36.29 -6.45 -19.86
CA THR A 89 -36.01 -6.27 -18.42
C THR A 89 -35.35 -7.51 -17.81
N ALA A 90 -35.85 -8.72 -18.10
CA ALA A 90 -35.21 -9.98 -17.71
C ALA A 90 -33.76 -10.09 -18.22
N LYS A 91 -33.53 -9.77 -19.50
CA LYS A 91 -32.17 -9.73 -20.07
C LYS A 91 -31.29 -8.72 -19.34
N ARG A 92 -31.75 -7.48 -19.16
CA ARG A 92 -30.98 -6.43 -18.46
C ARG A 92 -30.57 -6.86 -17.05
N TYR A 93 -31.46 -7.49 -16.29
CA TYR A 93 -31.11 -8.04 -14.97
C TYR A 93 -30.06 -9.15 -15.04
N TRP A 94 -30.16 -10.07 -16.00
CA TRP A 94 -29.12 -11.11 -16.16
C TRP A 94 -27.77 -10.56 -16.61
N GLU A 95 -27.74 -9.53 -17.45
CA GLU A 95 -26.50 -8.83 -17.80
C GLU A 95 -25.92 -8.06 -16.59
N SER A 96 -26.77 -7.44 -15.76
CA SER A 96 -26.37 -6.79 -14.50
C SER A 96 -25.65 -7.74 -13.56
N ILE A 97 -26.26 -8.92 -13.30
CA ILE A 97 -25.68 -9.98 -12.46
C ILE A 97 -24.24 -10.29 -12.90
N LYS A 98 -24.03 -10.56 -14.20
CA LYS A 98 -22.71 -10.90 -14.75
C LYS A 98 -21.71 -9.74 -14.66
N ALA A 99 -22.14 -8.49 -14.93
CA ALA A 99 -21.28 -7.32 -14.84
C ALA A 99 -20.82 -7.07 -13.39
N SER A 100 -21.71 -7.28 -12.42
CA SER A 100 -21.45 -7.05 -10.99
C SER A 100 -20.40 -8.00 -10.38
N VAL A 101 -20.07 -9.12 -11.04
CA VAL A 101 -19.10 -10.14 -10.57
C VAL A 101 -17.69 -9.58 -10.38
N LEU A 102 -17.31 -8.51 -11.10
CA LEU A 102 -15.96 -7.94 -11.03
C LEU A 102 -15.84 -6.76 -10.07
N THR A 103 -16.95 -6.25 -9.51
CA THR A 103 -16.97 -4.97 -8.78
C THR A 103 -17.87 -4.95 -7.53
N SER A 104 -18.67 -6.00 -7.26
CA SER A 104 -19.50 -6.08 -6.06
C SER A 104 -18.66 -6.40 -4.82
N PHE A 105 -18.07 -5.38 -4.20
CA PHE A 105 -17.24 -5.52 -3.00
C PHE A 105 -17.99 -5.03 -1.76
N TYR A 106 -18.21 -5.90 -0.78
CA TYR A 106 -18.92 -5.56 0.45
C TYR A 106 -17.95 -4.93 1.48
N THR A 107 -18.35 -3.81 2.08
CA THR A 107 -17.62 -3.17 3.18
C THR A 107 -18.35 -3.42 4.50
N ASP A 108 -17.63 -3.84 5.53
CA ASP A 108 -18.23 -4.10 6.83
C ASP A 108 -18.74 -2.82 7.50
N THR A 109 -19.98 -2.85 8.01
CA THR A 109 -20.63 -1.67 8.58
C THR A 109 -19.98 -1.18 9.88
N ARG A 110 -19.17 -2.01 10.58
CA ARG A 110 -18.34 -1.57 11.72
C ARG A 110 -17.23 -0.63 11.24
N ILE A 111 -16.55 -0.98 10.15
CA ILE A 111 -15.51 -0.16 9.50
C ILE A 111 -16.10 1.15 8.97
N VAL A 112 -17.25 1.09 8.29
CA VAL A 112 -17.91 2.31 7.80
C VAL A 112 -18.37 3.21 8.95
N SER A 113 -18.85 2.64 10.05
CA SER A 113 -19.20 3.40 11.26
C SER A 113 -17.96 4.05 11.90
N ALA A 114 -16.85 3.32 12.03
CA ALA A 114 -15.57 3.87 12.51
C ALA A 114 -15.09 5.08 11.70
N ILE A 115 -15.25 5.05 10.36
CA ILE A 115 -14.94 6.19 9.48
C ILE A 115 -15.91 7.35 9.73
N ALA A 116 -17.21 7.08 9.84
CA ALA A 116 -18.22 8.12 10.07
C ALA A 116 -18.08 8.80 11.45
N ASP A 117 -17.78 8.03 12.49
CA ASP A 117 -17.51 8.52 13.85
C ASP A 117 -16.26 9.41 13.85
N ALA A 118 -15.17 8.96 13.22
CA ALA A 118 -13.92 9.71 13.16
C ALA A 118 -14.03 11.01 12.34
N LEU A 119 -14.74 11.01 11.21
CA LEU A 119 -15.02 12.24 10.46
C LEU A 119 -15.95 13.20 11.23
N SER A 120 -16.78 12.68 12.14
CA SER A 120 -17.65 13.50 13.00
C SER A 120 -16.86 14.25 14.10
N ALA A 121 -15.62 13.87 14.40
CA ALA A 121 -14.75 14.58 15.34
C ALA A 121 -14.41 16.03 14.90
N THR A 122 -14.66 16.37 13.63
CA THR A 122 -14.51 17.73 13.07
C THR A 122 -15.49 18.77 13.64
N ASP A 123 -16.62 18.33 14.20
CA ASP A 123 -17.71 19.21 14.68
C ASP A 123 -18.24 20.19 13.59
N VAL A 124 -18.29 19.74 12.31
CA VAL A 124 -18.89 20.52 11.20
C VAL A 124 -20.16 19.87 10.64
N GLN A 125 -21.12 20.70 10.26
CA GLN A 125 -22.41 20.24 9.74
C GLN A 125 -22.32 19.83 8.26
N VAL A 126 -22.26 18.53 7.99
CA VAL A 126 -22.46 17.96 6.65
C VAL A 126 -23.94 18.12 6.25
N ARG A 127 -24.26 19.04 5.35
CA ARG A 127 -25.63 19.22 4.85
C ARG A 127 -25.91 18.32 3.66
N ARG A 128 -24.89 18.06 2.83
CA ARG A 128 -24.95 17.15 1.68
C ARG A 128 -23.74 16.22 1.61
N CYS A 129 -24.03 14.92 1.65
CA CYS A 129 -23.09 13.85 1.34
C CYS A 129 -23.37 13.29 -0.08
N LEU A 130 -22.32 12.82 -0.76
CA LEU A 130 -22.43 11.99 -1.97
C LEU A 130 -21.76 10.63 -1.75
N ASP A 131 -22.47 9.56 -2.07
CA ASP A 131 -21.94 8.19 -2.18
C ASP A 131 -21.90 7.80 -3.67
N PRO A 132 -20.77 8.00 -4.38
CA PRO A 132 -20.68 7.85 -5.84
C PRO A 132 -20.70 6.40 -6.35
N SER A 133 -20.66 5.41 -5.47
CA SER A 133 -20.65 3.98 -5.80
C SER A 133 -21.26 3.17 -4.64
N ALA A 134 -22.52 3.47 -4.33
CA ALA A 134 -23.14 3.11 -3.06
C ALA A 134 -23.29 1.59 -2.80
N GLY A 135 -23.36 0.77 -3.86
CA GLY A 135 -23.64 -0.65 -3.74
C GLY A 135 -24.94 -0.89 -2.97
N MET A 136 -24.88 -1.71 -1.92
CA MET A 136 -25.99 -1.96 -0.99
C MET A 136 -26.21 -0.85 0.05
N GLY A 137 -25.51 0.28 -0.06
CA GLY A 137 -25.73 1.48 0.74
C GLY A 137 -25.02 1.50 2.09
N ALA A 138 -23.93 0.76 2.30
CA ALA A 138 -23.25 0.70 3.59
C ALA A 138 -22.75 2.10 4.06
N PHE A 139 -22.15 2.87 3.15
CA PHE A 139 -21.77 4.27 3.37
C PHE A 139 -23.03 5.15 3.44
N THR A 140 -23.90 5.07 2.43
CA THR A 140 -25.19 5.78 2.38
C THR A 140 -26.02 5.71 3.68
N GLU A 141 -26.38 4.52 4.19
CA GLU A 141 -27.15 4.33 5.44
C GLU A 141 -26.40 4.83 6.68
N THR A 142 -25.07 4.79 6.67
CA THR A 142 -24.26 5.21 7.82
C THR A 142 -24.17 6.73 7.90
N PHE A 143 -23.82 7.40 6.80
CA PHE A 143 -23.72 8.87 6.77
C PHE A 143 -25.09 9.56 6.79
N ALA A 144 -26.18 8.88 6.39
CA ALA A 144 -27.54 9.39 6.57
C ALA A 144 -27.94 9.63 8.04
N LYS A 145 -27.20 9.07 9.02
CA LYS A 145 -27.43 9.32 10.45
C LYS A 145 -27.03 10.73 10.90
N SER A 146 -26.09 11.37 10.19
CA SER A 146 -25.51 12.69 10.55
C SER A 146 -25.62 13.74 9.43
N ALA A 147 -25.69 13.33 8.17
CA ALA A 147 -25.81 14.23 7.03
C ALA A 147 -27.26 14.70 6.79
N GLY A 148 -27.44 15.98 6.42
CA GLY A 148 -28.76 16.54 6.11
C GLY A 148 -29.46 15.90 4.88
N MET A 149 -28.68 15.37 3.94
CA MET A 149 -29.13 14.65 2.75
C MET A 149 -27.95 13.82 2.21
N VAL A 150 -28.22 12.61 1.74
CA VAL A 150 -27.26 11.75 1.03
C VAL A 150 -27.79 11.50 -0.38
N ASP A 151 -27.14 12.09 -1.38
CA ASP A 151 -27.29 11.64 -2.77
C ASP A 151 -26.45 10.36 -2.94
N ALA A 152 -27.01 9.30 -3.51
CA ALA A 152 -26.34 8.00 -3.66
C ALA A 152 -26.44 7.54 -5.12
N MET A 153 -25.32 7.12 -5.72
CA MET A 153 -25.25 6.68 -7.11
C MET A 153 -24.87 5.20 -7.19
N GLU A 154 -25.62 4.42 -7.95
CA GLU A 154 -25.31 3.01 -8.21
C GLU A 154 -25.51 2.66 -9.70
N LYS A 155 -24.50 2.02 -10.28
CA LYS A 155 -24.38 1.67 -11.70
C LYS A 155 -25.08 0.35 -12.02
N ASP A 156 -25.00 -0.63 -11.11
CA ASP A 156 -25.67 -1.91 -11.24
C ASP A 156 -27.21 -1.77 -11.08
N LEU A 157 -27.95 -2.25 -12.09
CA LEU A 157 -29.39 -2.08 -12.19
C LEU A 157 -30.15 -2.84 -11.09
N LEU A 158 -29.69 -4.03 -10.68
CA LEU A 158 -30.35 -4.79 -9.61
C LEU A 158 -30.07 -4.18 -8.25
N THR A 159 -28.82 -3.85 -7.98
CA THR A 159 -28.38 -3.31 -6.69
C THR A 159 -29.02 -1.94 -6.44
N ALA A 160 -29.05 -1.05 -7.44
CA ALA A 160 -29.79 0.21 -7.38
C ALA A 160 -31.31 0.02 -7.19
N ARG A 161 -31.90 -1.03 -7.78
CA ARG A 161 -33.33 -1.36 -7.55
C ARG A 161 -33.60 -1.87 -6.14
N ILE A 162 -32.66 -2.63 -5.57
CA ILE A 162 -32.74 -3.12 -4.20
C ILE A 162 -32.65 -1.93 -3.22
N THR A 163 -31.65 -1.05 -3.37
CA THR A 163 -31.51 0.13 -2.49
C THR A 163 -32.64 1.14 -2.69
N GLN A 164 -33.18 1.33 -3.90
CA GLN A 164 -34.42 2.12 -4.12
C GLN A 164 -35.67 1.52 -3.43
N ALA A 165 -35.73 0.20 -3.25
CA ALA A 165 -36.81 -0.46 -2.50
C ALA A 165 -36.60 -0.43 -0.98
N LEU A 166 -35.35 -0.30 -0.52
CA LEU A 166 -35.00 -0.05 0.88
C LEU A 166 -35.24 1.41 1.30
N HIS A 167 -34.95 2.36 0.39
CA HIS A 167 -35.04 3.81 0.56
C HIS A 167 -35.99 4.46 -0.47
N PRO A 168 -37.32 4.36 -0.28
CA PRO A 168 -38.29 4.97 -1.20
C PRO A 168 -38.23 6.49 -1.15
N TYR A 169 -38.21 7.11 -2.33
CA TYR A 169 -38.05 8.56 -2.51
C TYR A 169 -38.94 9.41 -1.58
N GLY A 170 -38.30 10.27 -0.78
CA GLY A 170 -38.97 11.22 0.10
C GLY A 170 -39.48 10.64 1.43
N LYS A 171 -39.07 9.41 1.81
CA LYS A 171 -39.35 8.85 3.14
C LYS A 171 -38.23 9.01 4.15
N ASP A 172 -37.00 9.07 3.68
CA ASP A 172 -35.79 9.35 4.45
C ASP A 172 -34.96 10.44 3.73
N ASN A 173 -33.77 10.72 4.25
CA ASN A 173 -32.79 11.67 3.72
C ASN A 173 -31.81 11.02 2.73
N ILE A 174 -32.19 9.90 2.09
CA ILE A 174 -31.39 9.18 1.11
C ILE A 174 -32.03 9.31 -0.28
N PHE A 175 -31.23 9.56 -1.31
CA PHE A 175 -31.71 9.59 -2.70
C PHE A 175 -30.85 8.74 -3.64
N VAL A 176 -31.32 7.51 -3.91
CA VAL A 176 -30.64 6.52 -4.76
C VAL A 176 -30.95 6.74 -6.24
N ARG A 177 -29.92 7.02 -7.04
CA ARG A 177 -29.95 7.14 -8.50
C ARG A 177 -29.35 5.89 -9.17
N GLN A 178 -30.05 5.33 -10.15
CA GLN A 178 -29.56 4.19 -10.97
C GLN A 178 -28.69 4.72 -12.11
N GLU A 179 -27.64 5.45 -11.75
CA GLU A 179 -26.79 6.25 -12.64
C GLU A 179 -25.32 6.07 -12.24
N PRO A 180 -24.38 6.03 -13.20
CA PRO A 180 -22.96 5.87 -12.90
C PRO A 180 -22.33 7.25 -12.59
N PHE A 181 -21.27 7.30 -11.78
CA PHE A 181 -20.69 8.56 -11.26
C PHE A 181 -20.33 9.58 -12.37
N GLU A 182 -19.98 9.12 -13.57
CA GLU A 182 -19.73 9.95 -14.74
C GLU A 182 -20.86 10.96 -15.02
N ALA A 183 -22.12 10.56 -14.79
CA ALA A 183 -23.33 11.34 -15.07
C ALA A 183 -23.57 12.52 -14.13
N ILE A 184 -22.90 12.60 -12.97
CA ILE A 184 -23.15 13.65 -11.96
C ILE A 184 -23.01 15.08 -12.53
N GLY A 185 -22.13 15.25 -13.52
CA GLY A 185 -21.84 16.54 -14.16
C GLY A 185 -22.87 17.03 -15.16
N GLU A 186 -23.83 16.20 -15.58
CA GLU A 186 -24.97 16.63 -16.42
C GLU A 186 -26.17 17.07 -15.57
N LEU A 187 -26.14 16.82 -14.25
CA LEU A 187 -27.31 16.92 -13.38
C LEU A 187 -27.34 18.19 -12.52
N GLU A 188 -26.20 18.60 -11.94
CA GLU A 188 -26.17 19.61 -10.87
C GLU A 188 -24.95 20.55 -10.94
N GLY A 189 -25.05 21.70 -10.27
CA GLY A 189 -23.99 22.72 -10.25
C GLY A 189 -22.78 22.34 -9.42
N LYS A 190 -21.65 23.02 -9.68
CA LYS A 190 -20.39 22.87 -8.92
C LYS A 190 -20.57 23.12 -7.43
N ASP A 191 -19.67 22.54 -6.64
CA ASP A 191 -19.48 22.82 -5.21
C ASP A 191 -20.75 22.54 -4.34
N LYS A 192 -21.58 21.57 -4.77
CA LYS A 192 -22.84 21.18 -4.10
C LYS A 192 -22.63 20.40 -2.79
N TYR A 193 -21.60 19.56 -2.72
CA TYR A 193 -21.43 18.57 -1.65
C TYR A 193 -20.45 19.02 -0.58
N ASP A 194 -20.79 18.81 0.70
CA ASP A 194 -19.91 19.08 1.84
C ASP A 194 -18.97 17.89 2.15
N LEU A 195 -19.41 16.68 1.82
CA LEU A 195 -18.71 15.40 2.00
C LEU A 195 -18.92 14.50 0.77
N ILE A 196 -17.90 13.76 0.34
CA ILE A 196 -18.02 12.64 -0.62
C ILE A 196 -17.31 11.42 -0.02
N THR A 197 -17.99 10.27 0.06
CA THR A 197 -17.40 9.08 0.68
C THR A 197 -18.01 7.77 0.17
N SER A 198 -17.17 6.74 -0.01
CA SER A 198 -17.56 5.41 -0.50
C SER A 198 -16.39 4.42 -0.37
N ASN A 199 -16.65 3.14 -0.63
CA ASN A 199 -15.63 2.20 -1.10
C ASN A 199 -15.71 2.21 -2.64
N ILE A 200 -14.70 2.76 -3.30
CA ILE A 200 -14.74 2.98 -4.75
C ILE A 200 -14.37 1.69 -5.49
N PRO A 201 -14.93 1.42 -6.69
CA PRO A 201 -14.57 0.22 -7.46
C PRO A 201 -13.06 0.18 -7.78
N PHE A 202 -12.42 -0.97 -7.55
CA PHE A 202 -10.99 -1.18 -7.85
C PHE A 202 -10.78 -1.70 -9.27
N GLY A 203 -9.71 -1.29 -9.95
CA GLY A 203 -9.26 -1.91 -11.21
C GLY A 203 -8.37 -1.03 -12.08
N ASP A 204 -7.72 -1.64 -13.08
CA ASP A 204 -6.95 -0.95 -14.12
C ASP A 204 -7.77 -0.93 -15.43
N PHE A 205 -8.93 -0.26 -15.40
CA PHE A 205 -9.83 -0.13 -16.54
C PHE A 205 -10.31 1.31 -16.75
N MET A 206 -10.54 1.65 -18.03
CA MET A 206 -10.83 3.02 -18.45
C MET A 206 -12.29 3.45 -18.19
N VAL A 207 -12.48 4.74 -17.94
CA VAL A 207 -13.77 5.40 -17.75
C VAL A 207 -14.09 6.29 -18.95
N TYR A 208 -15.31 6.22 -19.50
CA TYR A 208 -15.76 7.15 -20.53
C TYR A 208 -16.54 8.33 -19.94
N ASP A 209 -15.82 9.35 -19.48
CA ASP A 209 -16.40 10.66 -19.17
C ASP A 209 -16.10 11.64 -20.32
N ARG A 210 -17.13 11.98 -21.10
CA ARG A 210 -17.05 12.91 -22.24
C ARG A 210 -16.43 14.27 -21.87
N SER A 211 -16.64 14.76 -20.65
CA SER A 211 -16.10 16.04 -20.18
C SER A 211 -14.59 15.99 -19.91
N TYR A 212 -14.07 14.82 -19.54
CA TYR A 212 -12.64 14.60 -19.28
C TYR A 212 -11.90 14.14 -20.55
N SER A 213 -12.46 13.18 -21.29
CA SER A 213 -11.84 12.63 -22.51
C SER A 213 -11.72 13.66 -23.66
N LYS A 214 -12.52 14.74 -23.64
CA LYS A 214 -12.46 15.85 -24.60
C LYS A 214 -11.99 17.18 -23.99
N GLY A 215 -11.56 17.18 -22.73
CA GLY A 215 -11.05 18.38 -22.06
C GLY A 215 -9.59 18.68 -22.44
N GLU A 216 -9.21 19.96 -22.34
CA GLU A 216 -7.82 20.41 -22.54
C GLU A 216 -6.90 20.01 -21.36
N ASN A 217 -7.47 19.70 -20.19
CA ASN A 217 -6.71 19.30 -19.01
C ASN A 217 -6.21 17.85 -19.14
N ILE A 218 -4.90 17.72 -19.42
CA ILE A 218 -4.19 16.45 -19.60
C ILE A 218 -4.37 15.53 -18.39
N LEU A 219 -4.31 16.03 -17.15
CA LEU A 219 -4.40 15.21 -15.93
C LEU A 219 -5.82 14.66 -15.71
N LYS A 220 -6.86 15.41 -16.10
CA LYS A 220 -8.23 14.89 -16.11
C LYS A 220 -8.42 13.80 -17.15
N ARG A 221 -7.88 13.97 -18.36
CA ARG A 221 -7.85 12.90 -19.38
C ARG A 221 -7.05 11.68 -18.90
N GLU A 222 -5.90 11.88 -18.26
CA GLU A 222 -5.07 10.81 -17.71
C GLU A 222 -5.81 10.04 -16.61
N SER A 223 -6.55 10.74 -15.74
CA SER A 223 -7.36 10.12 -14.68
C SER A 223 -8.39 9.12 -15.23
N THR A 224 -8.89 9.31 -16.45
CA THR A 224 -9.85 8.37 -17.07
C THR A 224 -9.25 7.02 -17.47
N ARG A 225 -7.93 6.82 -17.36
CA ARG A 225 -7.29 5.52 -17.66
C ARG A 225 -7.57 4.45 -16.61
N THR A 226 -7.75 4.82 -15.34
CA THR A 226 -8.07 3.87 -14.26
C THR A 226 -9.26 4.37 -13.45
N ILE A 227 -10.12 3.44 -13.03
CA ILE A 227 -11.36 3.77 -12.30
C ILE A 227 -11.08 4.52 -11.00
N HIS A 228 -10.05 4.12 -10.23
CA HIS A 228 -9.69 4.78 -8.96
C HIS A 228 -9.17 6.21 -9.17
N ASN A 229 -8.29 6.43 -10.16
CA ASN A 229 -7.77 7.77 -10.45
C ASN A 229 -8.91 8.72 -10.87
N TYR A 230 -9.82 8.23 -11.71
CA TYR A 230 -11.00 8.99 -12.13
C TYR A 230 -11.87 9.38 -10.92
N PHE A 231 -12.16 8.46 -10.01
CA PHE A 231 -13.02 8.72 -8.86
C PHE A 231 -12.46 9.82 -7.94
N PHE A 232 -11.15 9.83 -7.63
CA PHE A 232 -10.54 10.91 -6.86
C PHE A 232 -10.60 12.27 -7.58
N VAL A 233 -10.25 12.31 -8.87
CA VAL A 233 -10.22 13.57 -9.64
C VAL A 233 -11.64 14.13 -9.87
N LYS A 234 -12.61 13.27 -10.15
CA LYS A 234 -14.04 13.62 -10.27
C LYS A 234 -14.66 14.01 -8.92
N GLY A 235 -14.22 13.39 -7.83
CA GLY A 235 -14.61 13.75 -6.46
C GLY A 235 -14.19 15.19 -6.12
N LEU A 236 -12.93 15.56 -6.33
CA LEU A 236 -12.45 16.93 -6.10
C LEU A 236 -13.14 17.97 -7.01
N ASP A 237 -13.53 17.60 -8.23
CA ASP A 237 -14.35 18.44 -9.12
C ASP A 237 -15.80 18.64 -8.64
N THR A 238 -16.33 17.69 -7.86
CA THR A 238 -17.76 17.62 -7.47
C THR A 238 -18.01 18.18 -6.07
N ILE A 239 -17.03 18.09 -5.17
CA ILE A 239 -17.12 18.59 -3.79
C ILE A 239 -16.86 20.11 -3.70
N LYS A 240 -17.43 20.76 -2.68
CA LYS A 240 -17.15 22.17 -2.37
C LYS A 240 -15.68 22.39 -1.97
N GLU A 241 -15.19 23.61 -2.19
CA GLU A 241 -13.95 24.09 -1.56
C GLU A 241 -13.99 23.90 -0.03
N GLY A 242 -12.94 23.31 0.53
CA GLY A 242 -12.86 22.93 1.95
C GLY A 242 -13.68 21.71 2.37
N GLY A 243 -14.44 21.08 1.49
CA GLY A 243 -15.16 19.83 1.77
C GLY A 243 -14.24 18.61 1.91
N LEU A 244 -14.75 17.54 2.53
CA LEU A 244 -14.03 16.29 2.80
C LEU A 244 -14.33 15.18 1.77
N LEU A 245 -13.30 14.56 1.23
CA LEU A 245 -13.38 13.38 0.37
C LEU A 245 -12.71 12.21 1.09
N ALA A 246 -13.44 11.11 1.33
CA ALA A 246 -12.98 9.96 2.09
C ALA A 246 -13.29 8.65 1.36
N PHE A 247 -12.30 8.04 0.70
CA PHE A 247 -12.47 6.82 -0.10
C PHE A 247 -11.62 5.67 0.40
N ILE A 248 -12.24 4.49 0.56
CA ILE A 248 -11.49 3.22 0.51
C ILE A 248 -11.22 2.91 -0.96
N THR A 249 -9.96 2.63 -1.30
CA THR A 249 -9.45 2.42 -2.67
C THR A 249 -8.43 1.27 -2.69
N SER A 250 -8.12 0.74 -3.87
CA SER A 250 -6.96 -0.13 -4.04
C SER A 250 -5.64 0.62 -3.83
N GLN A 251 -4.63 -0.08 -3.31
CA GLN A 251 -3.27 0.43 -3.10
C GLN A 251 -2.58 0.92 -4.39
N GLY A 252 -3.11 0.56 -5.55
CA GLY A 252 -2.65 1.03 -6.86
C GLY A 252 -2.64 2.56 -7.00
N VAL A 253 -3.46 3.31 -6.25
CA VAL A 253 -3.37 4.78 -6.20
C VAL A 253 -2.00 5.23 -5.68
N LEU A 254 -1.56 4.66 -4.56
CA LEU A 254 -0.38 5.09 -3.82
C LEU A 254 0.91 4.41 -4.31
N ASP A 255 0.89 3.11 -4.57
CA ASP A 255 2.12 2.35 -4.85
C ASP A 255 2.55 2.38 -6.32
N SER A 256 1.62 2.63 -7.26
CA SER A 256 1.93 2.64 -8.69
C SER A 256 2.74 3.88 -9.09
N PRO A 257 3.96 3.75 -9.67
CA PRO A 257 4.73 4.90 -10.15
C PRO A 257 4.03 5.65 -11.28
N LYS A 258 3.21 4.96 -12.10
CA LYS A 258 2.38 5.57 -13.15
C LYS A 258 1.45 6.67 -12.61
N ASN A 259 1.07 6.57 -11.33
CA ASN A 259 0.10 7.47 -10.70
C ASN A 259 0.74 8.69 -10.02
N GLU A 260 2.06 8.90 -10.08
CA GLU A 260 2.72 10.09 -9.47
C GLU A 260 2.08 11.40 -9.95
N ALA A 261 1.82 11.54 -11.25
CA ALA A 261 1.18 12.73 -11.82
C ALA A 261 -0.24 12.97 -11.27
N ILE A 262 -0.99 11.91 -10.99
CA ILE A 262 -2.30 12.00 -10.33
C ILE A 262 -2.14 12.35 -8.85
N ARG A 263 -1.20 11.73 -8.12
CA ARG A 263 -0.95 12.06 -6.71
C ARG A 263 -0.48 13.51 -6.52
N ARG A 264 0.32 14.05 -7.43
CA ARG A 264 0.66 15.49 -7.49
C ARG A 264 -0.59 16.33 -7.70
N TYR A 265 -1.46 15.97 -8.65
CA TYR A 265 -2.73 16.67 -8.86
C TYR A 265 -3.61 16.68 -7.60
N LEU A 266 -3.69 15.56 -6.87
CA LEU A 266 -4.42 15.50 -5.59
C LEU A 266 -3.81 16.43 -4.56
N MET A 267 -2.50 16.35 -4.29
CA MET A 267 -1.82 17.22 -3.31
C MET A 267 -1.76 18.70 -3.71
N GLN A 268 -2.00 19.04 -4.98
CA GLN A 268 -2.13 20.43 -5.46
C GLN A 268 -3.56 20.97 -5.39
N ASN A 269 -4.56 20.11 -5.16
CA ASN A 269 -5.98 20.49 -5.09
C ASN A 269 -6.69 20.02 -3.81
N SER A 270 -5.94 19.41 -2.88
CA SER A 270 -6.42 19.00 -1.57
C SER A 270 -5.27 18.86 -0.58
N ARG A 271 -5.56 19.15 0.69
CA ARG A 271 -4.72 18.87 1.85
C ARG A 271 -4.90 17.41 2.26
N LEU A 272 -3.80 16.72 2.55
CA LEU A 272 -3.86 15.36 3.09
C LEU A 272 -4.32 15.38 4.55
N ILE A 273 -5.50 14.80 4.82
CA ILE A 273 -5.97 14.59 6.20
C ILE A 273 -5.46 13.24 6.70
N SER A 274 -5.66 12.17 5.94
CA SER A 274 -5.28 10.82 6.34
C SER A 274 -4.99 9.92 5.14
N ALA A 275 -4.04 8.99 5.29
CA ALA A 275 -3.78 7.90 4.36
C ALA A 275 -3.39 6.66 5.17
N ILE A 276 -4.34 5.76 5.35
CA ILE A 276 -4.23 4.59 6.22
C ILE A 276 -4.30 3.32 5.38
N ARG A 277 -3.25 2.49 5.43
CA ARG A 277 -3.24 1.18 4.79
C ARG A 277 -4.04 0.16 5.60
N LEU A 278 -4.92 -0.57 4.93
CA LEU A 278 -5.80 -1.58 5.54
C LEU A 278 -5.19 -3.00 5.38
N PRO A 279 -5.65 -4.00 6.15
CA PRO A 279 -5.10 -5.36 6.07
C PRO A 279 -5.18 -5.96 4.66
N SER A 280 -4.17 -6.76 4.31
CA SER A 280 -4.25 -7.69 3.18
C SER A 280 -5.42 -8.64 3.38
N GLY A 281 -6.17 -8.92 2.30
CA GLY A 281 -7.31 -9.82 2.36
C GLY A 281 -8.54 -9.30 3.13
N MET A 282 -8.58 -8.05 3.60
CA MET A 282 -9.74 -7.46 4.30
C MET A 282 -11.07 -7.65 3.55
N PHE A 283 -11.03 -7.70 2.21
CA PHE A 283 -12.19 -7.92 1.36
C PHE A 283 -12.30 -9.34 0.78
N SER A 284 -11.32 -10.24 0.99
CA SER A 284 -11.20 -11.48 0.23
C SER A 284 -12.37 -12.44 0.40
N GLU A 285 -12.85 -12.65 1.64
CA GLU A 285 -13.97 -13.55 1.92
C GLU A 285 -15.24 -13.18 1.14
N ASN A 286 -15.59 -11.89 1.05
CA ASN A 286 -16.85 -11.45 0.44
C ASN A 286 -16.71 -11.05 -1.04
N ALA A 287 -15.57 -10.49 -1.43
CA ALA A 287 -15.33 -9.91 -2.75
C ALA A 287 -14.57 -10.84 -3.71
N GLY A 288 -13.86 -11.86 -3.21
CA GLY A 288 -13.04 -12.74 -4.05
C GLY A 288 -11.85 -12.02 -4.71
N THR A 289 -11.29 -11.02 -4.02
CA THR A 289 -10.11 -10.26 -4.41
C THR A 289 -9.19 -10.09 -3.20
N ASP A 290 -7.91 -10.40 -3.39
CA ASP A 290 -6.86 -10.25 -2.37
C ASP A 290 -6.06 -8.94 -2.56
N VAL A 291 -6.55 -8.04 -3.45
CA VAL A 291 -5.96 -6.72 -3.68
C VAL A 291 -5.98 -5.89 -2.41
N GLY A 292 -4.80 -5.51 -1.93
CA GLY A 292 -4.63 -4.63 -0.78
C GLY A 292 -5.29 -3.25 -1.00
N SER A 293 -5.74 -2.64 0.10
CA SER A 293 -6.52 -1.40 0.08
C SER A 293 -5.97 -0.34 1.03
N ASP A 294 -6.30 0.91 0.73
CA ASP A 294 -5.98 2.11 1.50
C ASP A 294 -7.28 2.91 1.74
N LEU A 295 -7.44 3.49 2.92
CA LEU A 295 -8.38 4.59 3.18
C LEU A 295 -7.63 5.91 3.00
N ILE A 296 -8.10 6.76 2.10
CA ILE A 296 -7.52 8.10 1.85
C ILE A 296 -8.59 9.16 2.16
N VAL A 297 -8.24 10.10 3.04
CA VAL A 297 -9.07 11.26 3.39
C VAL A 297 -8.35 12.55 3.01
N LEU A 298 -9.01 13.35 2.18
CA LEU A 298 -8.53 14.59 1.60
C LEU A 298 -9.51 15.73 1.93
N GLN A 299 -8.99 16.93 2.17
CA GLN A 299 -9.81 18.14 2.24
C GLN A 299 -9.52 19.03 1.03
N LYS A 300 -10.54 19.38 0.23
CA LYS A 300 -10.33 20.17 -1.01
C LYS A 300 -9.73 21.54 -0.69
N GLN A 301 -8.62 21.85 -1.34
CA GLN A 301 -7.88 23.11 -1.26
C GLN A 301 -7.24 23.38 -2.63
N SER A 302 -7.98 24.04 -3.51
CA SER A 302 -7.69 24.17 -4.93
C SER A 302 -6.46 25.04 -5.20
N GLY A 303 -5.53 24.55 -6.02
CA GLY A 303 -4.39 25.31 -6.51
C GLY A 303 -3.30 25.64 -5.48
N LYS A 304 -3.16 24.81 -4.42
CA LYS A 304 -2.10 24.97 -3.42
C LYS A 304 -0.78 24.33 -3.83
N GLU A 305 0.30 24.69 -3.15
CA GLU A 305 1.57 23.97 -3.23
C GLU A 305 1.55 22.67 -2.40
N ILE A 306 2.43 21.74 -2.74
CA ILE A 306 2.56 20.44 -2.07
C ILE A 306 3.41 20.66 -0.80
N GLY A 307 2.84 20.43 0.38
CA GLY A 307 3.51 20.62 1.65
C GLY A 307 4.64 19.62 1.89
N GLU A 308 5.57 19.98 2.78
CA GLU A 308 6.68 19.10 3.13
C GLU A 308 6.24 17.89 3.97
N GLY A 309 7.12 16.89 4.10
CA GLY A 309 6.82 15.68 4.86
C GLY A 309 5.74 14.82 4.20
N ILE A 310 4.56 14.72 4.81
CA ILE A 310 3.55 13.71 4.45
C ILE A 310 2.98 13.86 3.03
N GLU A 311 2.84 15.08 2.50
CA GLU A 311 2.31 15.28 1.14
C GLU A 311 3.37 15.00 0.05
N GLN A 312 4.65 15.27 0.34
CA GLN A 312 5.76 14.81 -0.49
C GLN A 312 5.88 13.27 -0.45
N GLN A 313 5.77 12.65 0.72
CA GLN A 313 5.75 11.19 0.87
C GLN A 313 4.57 10.55 0.11
N PHE A 314 3.37 11.14 0.20
CA PHE A 314 2.18 10.68 -0.55
C PHE A 314 2.45 10.67 -2.07
N VAL A 315 3.11 11.69 -2.60
CA VAL A 315 3.47 11.75 -4.02
C VAL A 315 4.50 10.67 -4.40
N GLN A 316 5.52 10.48 -3.58
CA GLN A 316 6.68 9.64 -3.91
C GLN A 316 6.43 8.13 -3.77
N THR A 317 7.25 7.34 -4.47
CA THR A 317 7.36 5.89 -4.29
C THR A 317 8.81 5.50 -4.07
N ALA A 318 9.05 4.61 -3.11
CA ALA A 318 10.34 4.00 -2.85
C ALA A 318 10.44 2.63 -3.56
N SER A 319 11.66 2.24 -3.94
CA SER A 319 11.96 0.92 -4.50
C SER A 319 12.33 -0.06 -3.39
N VAL A 320 11.54 -1.11 -3.20
CA VAL A 320 11.79 -2.13 -2.15
C VAL A 320 12.80 -3.15 -2.69
N PRO A 321 13.94 -3.43 -2.02
CA PRO A 321 14.91 -4.42 -2.48
C PRO A 321 14.48 -5.86 -2.16
N LYS A 322 14.94 -6.85 -2.94
CA LYS A 322 14.69 -8.29 -2.66
C LYS A 322 15.53 -8.89 -1.52
N GLY A 323 16.34 -8.08 -0.83
CA GLY A 323 17.29 -8.55 0.18
C GLY A 323 18.62 -9.09 -0.40
N ASP A 324 18.79 -9.14 -1.72
CA ASP A 324 20.06 -9.48 -2.38
C ASP A 324 21.03 -8.29 -2.51
N GLY A 325 20.58 -7.08 -2.12
CA GLY A 325 21.34 -5.83 -2.18
C GLY A 325 21.37 -5.14 -3.55
N PHE A 326 20.80 -5.74 -4.60
CA PHE A 326 20.94 -5.24 -5.97
C PHE A 326 19.64 -5.22 -6.80
N SER A 327 18.68 -6.10 -6.56
CA SER A 327 17.44 -6.17 -7.35
C SER A 327 16.23 -5.63 -6.60
N ILE A 328 15.38 -4.89 -7.33
CA ILE A 328 14.13 -4.34 -6.84
C ILE A 328 13.06 -5.44 -6.86
N ALA A 329 12.34 -5.57 -5.76
CA ALA A 329 11.19 -6.44 -5.60
C ALA A 329 9.94 -5.82 -6.25
N PHE A 330 9.59 -4.61 -5.82
CA PHE A 330 8.45 -3.80 -6.28
C PHE A 330 8.68 -2.31 -5.90
N ASN A 331 7.75 -1.44 -6.28
CA ASN A 331 7.70 -0.05 -5.80
C ASN A 331 6.53 0.09 -4.81
N HIS A 332 6.73 0.87 -3.76
CA HIS A 332 5.82 1.05 -2.64
C HIS A 332 5.68 2.55 -2.33
N ASN A 333 4.55 3.03 -1.83
CA ASN A 333 4.41 4.46 -1.51
C ASN A 333 5.33 4.89 -0.37
N SER A 334 5.96 6.06 -0.48
CA SER A 334 6.90 6.56 0.53
C SER A 334 6.25 6.96 1.86
N LEU A 335 4.92 6.90 1.99
CA LEU A 335 4.22 6.97 3.29
C LEU A 335 4.39 5.71 4.13
N PHE A 336 4.60 4.55 3.51
CA PHE A 336 4.52 3.22 4.15
C PHE A 336 5.82 2.41 4.03
N GLU A 337 6.94 3.05 3.68
CA GLU A 337 8.25 2.44 3.62
C GLU A 337 9.18 2.97 4.72
N GLY A 338 9.97 2.07 5.33
CA GLY A 338 10.74 2.33 6.54
C GLY A 338 10.66 1.17 7.55
N GLU A 339 11.13 1.40 8.78
CA GLU A 339 10.97 0.43 9.87
C GLU A 339 9.52 0.38 10.36
N TRP A 340 9.10 -0.75 10.92
CA TRP A 340 7.71 -0.98 11.34
C TRP A 340 7.20 0.10 12.31
N LYS A 341 8.03 0.53 13.27
CA LYS A 341 7.72 1.58 14.25
C LYS A 341 7.36 2.93 13.60
N ASP A 342 7.94 3.23 12.44
CA ASP A 342 7.84 4.53 11.76
C ASP A 342 6.63 4.57 10.82
N ILE A 343 6.03 3.42 10.49
CA ILE A 343 4.91 3.30 9.54
C ILE A 343 3.63 2.74 10.17
N SER A 344 3.71 2.04 11.30
CA SER A 344 2.55 1.37 11.92
C SER A 344 1.42 2.34 12.28
N HIS A 345 1.76 3.58 12.67
CA HIS A 345 0.81 4.67 12.90
C HIS A 345 0.05 5.15 11.63
N ARG A 346 0.29 4.50 10.48
CA ARG A 346 -0.37 4.72 9.17
C ARG A 346 -0.99 3.43 8.63
N THR A 347 -1.09 2.37 9.43
CA THR A 347 -1.61 1.06 9.02
C THR A 347 -2.58 0.51 10.06
N ILE A 348 -3.71 -0.07 9.65
CA ILE A 348 -4.50 -0.93 10.55
C ILE A 348 -3.98 -2.36 10.40
N ALA A 349 -2.79 -2.60 10.94
CA ALA A 349 -2.10 -3.88 10.88
C ALA A 349 -1.23 -4.06 12.13
N THR A 350 -1.05 -5.30 12.56
CA THR A 350 -0.19 -5.70 13.69
C THR A 350 1.21 -6.10 13.23
N ASP A 351 1.35 -6.58 11.99
CA ASP A 351 2.62 -6.97 11.37
C ASP A 351 2.62 -6.72 9.84
N ARG A 352 3.82 -6.59 9.25
CA ARG A 352 4.08 -6.44 7.81
C ARG A 352 5.20 -7.39 7.37
N GLN A 353 4.86 -8.43 6.60
CA GLN A 353 5.81 -9.41 6.07
C GLN A 353 5.94 -9.35 4.54
N MET A 354 7.03 -9.90 4.00
CA MET A 354 7.23 -10.02 2.54
C MET A 354 6.40 -11.20 1.99
N GLY A 355 5.36 -10.89 1.23
CA GLY A 355 4.44 -11.85 0.62
C GLY A 355 4.31 -11.65 -0.89
N THR A 356 3.12 -11.93 -1.44
CA THR A 356 2.82 -11.70 -2.86
C THR A 356 1.47 -11.04 -3.08
N ASP A 357 1.37 -10.26 -4.16
CA ASP A 357 0.11 -9.74 -4.69
C ASP A 357 -0.78 -10.86 -5.28
N PRO A 358 -2.04 -10.57 -5.66
CA PRO A 358 -2.96 -11.57 -6.24
C PRO A 358 -2.52 -12.14 -7.60
N TYR A 359 -1.43 -11.63 -8.17
CA TYR A 359 -0.82 -12.05 -9.42
C TYR A 359 0.53 -12.79 -9.20
N GLY A 360 0.89 -13.08 -7.94
CA GLY A 360 2.10 -13.80 -7.56
C GLY A 360 3.38 -12.97 -7.60
N LYS A 361 3.30 -11.63 -7.69
CA LYS A 361 4.46 -10.73 -7.65
C LYS A 361 4.80 -10.37 -6.20
N PRO A 362 6.09 -10.15 -5.83
CA PRO A 362 6.45 -9.73 -4.49
C PRO A 362 5.72 -8.44 -4.06
N ALA A 363 5.21 -8.43 -2.84
CA ALA A 363 4.51 -7.29 -2.23
C ALA A 363 4.60 -7.35 -0.70
N TRP A 364 4.36 -6.22 -0.02
CA TRP A 364 4.17 -6.22 1.44
C TRP A 364 2.78 -6.77 1.79
N GLU A 365 2.74 -7.82 2.60
CA GLU A 365 1.52 -8.37 3.20
C GLU A 365 1.32 -7.77 4.59
N TYR A 366 0.14 -7.17 4.83
CA TYR A 366 -0.22 -6.52 6.09
C TYR A 366 -1.24 -7.38 6.84
N THR A 367 -0.88 -7.90 8.01
CA THR A 367 -1.76 -8.77 8.81
C THR A 367 -2.28 -8.03 10.04
N PHE A 368 -3.43 -8.45 10.57
CA PHE A 368 -4.03 -7.87 11.77
C PHE A 368 -4.50 -8.99 12.71
N ASP A 369 -3.81 -9.16 13.83
CA ASP A 369 -4.18 -10.09 14.89
C ASP A 369 -5.22 -9.44 15.83
N GLY A 370 -6.49 -9.71 15.54
CA GLY A 370 -7.62 -9.17 16.29
C GLY A 370 -8.95 -9.44 15.60
N SER A 371 -10.05 -9.03 16.24
CA SER A 371 -11.38 -9.08 15.64
C SER A 371 -11.63 -7.88 14.70
N ILE A 372 -12.71 -7.97 13.92
CA ILE A 372 -13.18 -6.87 13.07
C ILE A 372 -13.73 -5.69 13.90
N GLU A 373 -14.18 -5.95 15.14
CA GLU A 373 -14.42 -4.92 16.15
C GLU A 373 -13.12 -4.20 16.54
N ASP A 374 -12.06 -4.93 16.91
CA ASP A 374 -10.77 -4.34 17.29
C ASP A 374 -10.19 -3.52 16.12
N MET A 375 -10.29 -4.02 14.89
CA MET A 375 -9.87 -3.34 13.66
C MET A 375 -10.65 -2.03 13.43
N ALA A 376 -11.95 -2.02 13.67
CA ALA A 376 -12.78 -0.82 13.58
C ALA A 376 -12.46 0.19 14.69
N ASP A 377 -12.13 -0.28 15.89
CA ASP A 377 -11.74 0.56 17.02
C ASP A 377 -10.34 1.19 16.84
N SER A 378 -9.36 0.44 16.30
CA SER A 378 -8.08 0.99 15.85
C SER A 378 -8.28 2.05 14.77
N LEU A 379 -9.06 1.75 13.73
CA LEU A 379 -9.34 2.68 12.63
C LEU A 379 -10.01 3.96 13.11
N ARG A 380 -11.05 3.85 13.95
CA ARG A 380 -11.74 5.00 14.54
C ARG A 380 -10.77 5.88 15.33
N THR A 381 -9.94 5.27 16.17
CA THR A 381 -9.00 5.99 17.05
C THR A 381 -7.94 6.75 16.24
N GLN A 382 -7.29 6.06 15.31
CA GLN A 382 -6.22 6.62 14.48
C GLN A 382 -6.74 7.70 13.52
N LEU A 383 -7.86 7.45 12.85
CA LEU A 383 -8.44 8.43 11.94
C LEU A 383 -8.98 9.65 12.68
N SER A 384 -9.57 9.50 13.88
CA SER A 384 -10.02 10.65 14.69
C SER A 384 -8.86 11.57 15.05
N LEU A 385 -7.70 11.00 15.37
CA LEU A 385 -6.50 11.75 15.72
C LEU A 385 -5.94 12.53 14.51
N GLU A 386 -5.82 11.89 13.34
CA GLU A 386 -5.35 12.59 12.13
C GLU A 386 -6.35 13.64 11.65
N VAL A 387 -7.66 13.40 11.81
CA VAL A 387 -8.73 14.36 11.52
C VAL A 387 -8.66 15.57 12.46
N GLU A 388 -8.60 15.38 13.79
CA GLU A 388 -8.49 16.51 14.74
C GLU A 388 -7.20 17.32 14.49
N GLN A 389 -6.07 16.66 14.19
CA GLN A 389 -4.79 17.35 13.96
C GLN A 389 -4.71 18.15 12.65
N ARG A 390 -5.37 17.69 11.57
CA ARG A 390 -5.11 18.21 10.21
C ARG A 390 -6.28 18.92 9.54
N PHE A 391 -7.50 18.79 10.05
CA PHE A 391 -8.69 19.37 9.41
C PHE A 391 -8.75 20.90 9.53
N ASP A 392 -8.81 21.60 8.38
CA ASP A 392 -8.97 23.05 8.34
C ASP A 392 -10.47 23.42 8.46
N ARG A 393 -10.93 23.68 9.68
CA ARG A 393 -12.32 24.10 9.92
C ARG A 393 -12.66 25.43 9.24
N LYS A 394 -11.72 26.39 9.17
CA LYS A 394 -11.92 27.69 8.53
C LYS A 394 -12.12 27.53 7.02
N LEU A 395 -11.34 26.67 6.38
CA LEU A 395 -11.46 26.32 4.97
C LEU A 395 -12.83 25.68 4.67
N TYR A 396 -13.30 24.75 5.52
CA TYR A 396 -14.63 24.13 5.36
C TYR A 396 -15.80 25.10 5.51
N GLU A 397 -15.70 26.05 6.45
CA GLU A 397 -16.75 27.01 6.77
C GLU A 397 -16.77 28.23 5.84
N THR A 398 -15.60 28.65 5.31
CA THR A 398 -15.44 29.93 4.59
C THR A 398 -14.88 29.81 3.16
N GLY A 399 -14.29 28.66 2.79
CA GLY A 399 -13.53 28.52 1.54
C GLY A 399 -12.15 29.20 1.55
N ILE A 400 -11.68 29.68 2.71
CA ILE A 400 -10.38 30.34 2.89
C ILE A 400 -9.57 29.55 3.93
N PRO A 401 -8.33 29.12 3.64
CA PRO A 401 -7.52 28.36 4.58
C PRO A 401 -7.09 29.18 5.81
N MET A 402 -6.72 28.49 6.88
CA MET A 402 -5.99 29.09 8.00
C MET A 402 -4.59 29.53 7.56
N THR A 403 -4.14 30.68 8.07
CA THR A 403 -2.75 31.13 7.96
C THR A 403 -1.85 30.33 8.88
N GLU A 404 -0.54 30.44 8.71
CA GLU A 404 0.45 29.71 9.53
C GLU A 404 0.36 30.10 11.02
N GLU A 405 0.04 31.36 11.32
CA GLU A 405 -0.17 31.84 12.68
C GLU A 405 -1.49 31.33 13.29
N GLU A 406 -2.56 31.24 12.49
CA GLU A 406 -3.83 30.62 12.92
C GLU A 406 -3.65 29.12 13.18
N TRP A 407 -2.85 28.43 12.36
CA TRP A 407 -2.47 27.03 12.57
C TRP A 407 -1.64 26.84 13.84
N GLN A 408 -0.65 27.69 14.13
CA GLN A 408 0.12 27.59 15.37
C GLN A 408 -0.79 27.74 16.60
N VAL A 409 -1.69 28.73 16.61
CA VAL A 409 -2.66 28.92 17.70
C VAL A 409 -3.62 27.73 17.84
N HIS A 410 -3.98 27.08 16.72
CA HIS A 410 -4.78 25.86 16.73
C HIS A 410 -4.02 24.66 17.34
N VAL A 411 -2.74 24.47 16.96
CA VAL A 411 -1.86 23.42 17.52
C VAL A 411 -1.59 23.65 19.01
N ASP A 412 -1.26 24.87 19.43
CA ASP A 412 -1.04 25.22 20.84
C ASP A 412 -2.27 24.87 21.69
N LYS A 413 -3.48 25.13 21.16
CA LYS A 413 -4.75 24.79 21.82
C LYS A 413 -4.99 23.27 21.90
N MET A 414 -4.61 22.49 20.89
CA MET A 414 -4.66 21.03 20.96
C MET A 414 -3.69 20.47 22.01
N VAL A 415 -2.46 20.99 22.05
CA VAL A 415 -1.47 20.60 23.07
C VAL A 415 -1.98 20.92 24.48
N GLN A 416 -2.60 22.08 24.69
CA GLN A 416 -3.25 22.44 25.96
C GLN A 416 -4.39 21.48 26.31
N LYS A 417 -5.29 21.16 25.37
CA LYS A 417 -6.40 20.20 25.55
C LYS A 417 -5.89 18.82 26.01
N VAL A 418 -4.83 18.30 25.40
CA VAL A 418 -4.20 17.03 25.80
C VAL A 418 -3.61 17.14 27.22
N GLN A 419 -2.89 18.22 27.51
CA GLN A 419 -2.33 18.49 28.84
C GLN A 419 -3.40 18.73 29.93
N GLU A 420 -4.64 19.08 29.59
CA GLU A 420 -5.75 19.23 30.54
C GLU A 420 -6.51 17.91 30.76
N ASN A 421 -6.70 17.09 29.72
CA ASN A 421 -7.25 15.75 29.85
C ASN A 421 -6.39 14.88 30.80
N ILE A 422 -5.06 14.90 30.63
CA ILE A 422 -4.08 14.20 31.48
C ILE A 422 -4.15 14.65 32.97
N LYS A 423 -4.69 15.85 33.26
CA LYS A 423 -4.89 16.35 34.64
C LYS A 423 -6.28 16.04 35.20
N THR A 424 -7.22 15.61 34.35
CA THR A 424 -8.64 15.46 34.68
C THR A 424 -9.03 13.99 34.90
N GLU A 425 -8.34 13.06 34.22
CA GLU A 425 -8.45 11.62 34.53
C GLU A 425 -7.70 11.28 35.82
N GLY A 426 -8.45 11.11 36.91
CA GLY A 426 -7.90 10.84 38.24
C GLY A 426 -7.25 9.45 38.36
N ILE A 427 -5.94 9.44 38.60
CA ILE A 427 -5.11 8.22 38.71
C ILE A 427 -5.63 7.28 39.82
N PRO A 428 -5.91 5.98 39.51
CA PRO A 428 -6.16 4.96 40.52
C PRO A 428 -4.95 4.75 41.45
N GLN A 429 -5.19 4.68 42.77
CA GLN A 429 -4.15 4.87 43.79
C GLN A 429 -3.08 3.75 43.94
N GLU A 430 -2.98 2.81 43.00
CA GLU A 430 -1.90 1.80 42.95
C GLU A 430 -0.75 2.18 41.99
N GLN A 431 -0.98 3.09 41.03
CA GLN A 431 0.07 3.62 40.15
C GLN A 431 1.11 4.45 40.93
N GLU A 432 0.68 5.14 42.00
CA GLU A 432 1.44 6.19 42.69
C GLU A 432 2.77 5.74 43.34
N ILE A 433 3.09 4.45 43.34
CA ILE A 433 4.38 3.93 43.80
C ILE A 433 5.36 3.75 42.63
N LYS A 434 4.89 3.26 41.46
CA LYS A 434 5.71 3.13 40.25
C LYS A 434 6.02 4.48 39.60
N ASP A 435 4.99 5.32 39.50
CA ASP A 435 5.10 6.70 38.99
C ASP A 435 6.19 7.53 39.68
N LYS A 436 6.55 7.22 40.94
CA LYS A 436 7.57 7.95 41.72
C LYS A 436 9.01 7.42 41.51
N GLU A 437 9.15 6.30 40.83
CA GLU A 437 10.43 5.79 40.34
C GLU A 437 10.62 6.23 38.88
N GLU A 438 9.62 6.03 38.01
CA GLU A 438 9.65 6.45 36.60
C GLU A 438 9.79 7.98 36.43
N LYS A 439 9.04 8.81 37.18
CA LYS A 439 9.15 10.30 37.12
C LYS A 439 10.44 10.87 37.72
N LYS A 440 11.41 10.03 38.12
CA LYS A 440 12.81 10.44 38.34
C LYS A 440 13.66 10.29 37.09
N GLU A 441 13.44 9.24 36.29
CA GLU A 441 14.19 9.00 35.05
C GLU A 441 13.78 10.00 33.97
N ASP A 442 12.47 10.20 33.76
CA ASP A 442 11.95 11.18 32.78
C ASP A 442 12.47 12.61 33.02
N LYS A 443 12.66 12.99 34.28
CA LYS A 443 13.17 14.33 34.67
C LYS A 443 14.68 14.48 34.65
N GLU A 444 15.44 13.41 34.38
CA GLU A 444 16.81 13.54 33.89
C GLU A 444 16.83 13.53 32.35
N ASN A 445 15.94 12.79 31.68
CA ASN A 445 15.82 12.77 30.21
C ASN A 445 15.43 14.13 29.61
N GLU A 446 14.44 14.85 30.17
CA GLU A 446 14.04 16.22 29.76
C GLU A 446 15.21 17.24 29.77
N LYS A 447 16.38 16.90 30.35
CA LYS A 447 17.59 17.76 30.41
C LYS A 447 18.75 17.26 29.54
N GLU A 448 18.59 16.12 28.88
CA GLU A 448 19.54 15.59 27.88
C GLU A 448 19.26 16.15 26.48
N GLU A 449 17.99 16.43 26.13
CA GLU A 449 17.63 16.95 24.80
C GLU A 449 18.20 18.35 24.53
N GLU A 450 18.21 19.26 25.51
CA GLU A 450 18.93 20.55 25.43
C GLU A 450 20.48 20.38 25.34
N ASN A 451 20.99 19.16 25.56
CA ASN A 451 22.42 18.85 25.71
C ASN A 451 22.99 17.99 24.56
N ALA A 452 22.26 17.75 23.46
CA ALA A 452 22.70 16.86 22.38
C ALA A 452 24.10 17.18 21.81
N TYR A 453 24.46 18.47 21.72
CA TYR A 453 25.78 18.92 21.22
C TYR A 453 26.88 19.02 22.29
N ASN A 454 26.62 18.54 23.52
CA ASN A 454 27.59 18.55 24.62
C ASN A 454 28.26 17.17 24.75
N LEU A 455 29.59 17.14 24.62
CA LEU A 455 30.38 15.91 24.79
C LEU A 455 30.45 15.43 26.26
N MET A 456 30.07 16.26 27.23
CA MET A 456 30.06 15.90 28.66
C MET A 456 28.91 16.61 29.41
N PRO A 457 27.67 16.12 29.26
CA PRO A 457 26.52 16.65 30.01
C PRO A 457 26.66 16.36 31.51
N ASP A 458 25.98 17.17 32.33
CA ASP A 458 26.04 17.05 33.80
C ASP A 458 25.41 15.74 34.34
N SER A 459 24.70 14.97 33.51
CA SER A 459 24.25 13.59 33.80
C SER A 459 25.43 12.61 33.81
N THR A 460 26.06 12.38 32.65
CA THR A 460 27.25 11.52 32.48
C THR A 460 28.36 11.89 33.45
N LYS A 461 28.60 13.19 33.64
CA LYS A 461 29.61 13.76 34.53
C LYS A 461 29.38 13.48 36.03
N LYS A 462 28.16 13.15 36.47
CA LYS A 462 27.89 12.66 37.85
C LYS A 462 28.26 11.18 38.02
N GLN A 463 28.11 10.39 36.94
CA GLN A 463 28.30 8.93 36.97
C GLN A 463 29.77 8.53 36.85
N LEU A 464 30.56 9.33 36.13
CA LEU A 464 31.97 9.07 35.87
C LEU A 464 32.82 9.00 37.16
N PRO A 465 33.62 7.93 37.34
CA PRO A 465 34.66 7.87 38.36
C PRO A 465 35.71 8.96 38.15
N LYS A 466 36.33 9.40 39.24
CA LYS A 466 37.56 10.20 39.18
C LYS A 466 38.71 9.37 38.61
N LEU A 467 39.68 10.03 37.99
CA LEU A 467 40.92 9.39 37.57
C LEU A 467 41.54 8.53 38.69
N TYR A 468 42.02 7.33 38.33
CA TYR A 468 42.60 6.28 39.17
C TYR A 468 41.61 5.56 40.12
N ALA A 469 40.31 5.84 40.09
CA ALA A 469 39.34 5.19 40.98
C ALA A 469 39.13 3.69 40.63
N THR A 470 39.25 3.32 39.36
CA THR A 470 39.10 1.95 38.82
C THR A 470 40.44 1.23 38.66
N GLU A 471 41.58 1.86 39.01
CA GLU A 471 42.94 1.35 38.73
C GLU A 471 43.17 -0.11 39.20
N LYS A 472 42.51 -0.50 40.30
CA LYS A 472 42.62 -1.82 40.93
C LYS A 472 41.66 -2.88 40.38
N GLN A 473 40.80 -2.53 39.41
CA GLN A 473 39.90 -3.46 38.73
C GLN A 473 40.58 -4.04 37.48
N LEU A 474 40.25 -5.31 37.17
CA LEU A 474 40.60 -5.94 35.89
C LEU A 474 40.05 -5.09 34.74
N ILE A 475 40.76 -5.03 33.61
CA ILE A 475 40.43 -4.08 32.55
C ILE A 475 39.04 -4.31 31.94
N GLY A 476 38.62 -5.57 31.78
CA GLY A 476 37.28 -5.92 31.30
C GLY A 476 36.16 -5.74 32.33
N ASP A 477 36.48 -5.62 33.62
CA ASP A 477 35.52 -5.33 34.70
C ASP A 477 35.24 -3.82 34.86
N ARG A 478 36.03 -2.96 34.19
CA ARG A 478 35.79 -1.50 34.17
C ARG A 478 34.60 -1.17 33.28
N ILE A 479 33.95 -0.04 33.56
CA ILE A 479 32.77 0.44 32.84
C ILE A 479 33.17 1.59 31.91
N ALA A 480 32.75 1.53 30.66
CA ALA A 480 32.71 2.69 29.77
C ALA A 480 31.39 3.42 29.97
N TYR A 481 31.42 4.72 30.27
CA TYR A 481 30.26 5.55 30.61
C TYR A 481 29.78 6.44 29.46
N ALA A 482 30.62 6.68 28.46
CA ALA A 482 30.29 7.43 27.26
C ALA A 482 31.07 6.89 26.07
N ARG A 483 30.48 6.96 24.87
CA ARG A 483 31.10 6.64 23.59
C ARG A 483 31.10 7.89 22.72
N TYR A 484 32.20 8.09 22.00
CA TYR A 484 32.40 9.17 21.04
C TYR A 484 32.83 8.60 19.71
N PHE A 485 32.45 9.25 18.63
CA PHE A 485 32.84 8.90 17.28
C PHE A 485 33.06 10.15 16.43
N PHE A 486 33.77 10.02 15.30
CA PHE A 486 33.90 11.10 14.32
C PHE A 486 33.19 10.74 13.01
N PRO A 487 32.11 11.44 12.60
CA PRO A 487 31.31 11.06 11.42
C PRO A 487 32.04 10.98 10.08
N MET A 488 33.26 11.53 9.95
CA MET A 488 34.08 11.46 8.73
C MET A 488 35.41 10.69 8.89
N GLY A 489 35.57 9.83 9.91
CA GLY A 489 36.81 9.05 10.06
C GLY A 489 36.75 7.96 11.13
N ALA A 490 37.79 7.12 11.17
CA ALA A 490 37.88 5.97 12.07
C ALA A 490 38.26 6.32 13.53
N TYR A 491 37.87 7.50 14.02
CA TYR A 491 38.04 7.85 15.43
C TYR A 491 36.84 7.38 16.24
N THR A 492 37.10 6.54 17.23
CA THR A 492 36.13 6.11 18.24
C THR A 492 36.82 6.14 19.61
N ALA A 493 36.13 6.61 20.64
CA ALA A 493 36.64 6.66 22.01
C ALA A 493 35.58 6.28 23.05
N TYR A 494 36.01 5.62 24.12
CA TYR A 494 35.19 5.19 25.25
C TYR A 494 35.74 5.80 26.55
N MET A 495 34.92 6.55 27.29
CA MET A 495 35.30 7.20 28.54
C MET A 495 35.12 6.27 29.74
N LEU A 496 36.17 6.06 30.54
CA LEU A 496 36.11 5.22 31.76
C LEU A 496 36.18 6.07 33.04
N GLU A 497 37.00 7.12 33.05
CA GLU A 497 37.23 7.99 34.21
C GLU A 497 37.42 9.46 33.76
N TYR A 498 37.17 10.44 34.64
CA TYR A 498 37.21 11.86 34.28
C TYR A 498 37.62 12.78 35.45
N ASP A 499 38.44 13.79 35.19
CA ASP A 499 38.62 14.95 36.08
C ASP A 499 37.85 16.18 35.54
N PRO A 500 36.76 16.60 36.22
CA PRO A 500 35.97 17.76 35.81
C PRO A 500 36.66 19.13 36.02
N LYS A 501 37.85 19.19 36.64
CA LYS A 501 38.63 20.43 36.75
C LYS A 501 39.47 20.69 35.51
N GLU A 502 40.32 19.72 35.15
CA GLU A 502 41.26 19.84 34.03
C GLU A 502 40.59 19.48 32.68
N ARG A 503 39.36 18.94 32.71
CA ARG A 503 38.63 18.38 31.56
C ARG A 503 39.34 17.22 30.85
N ILE A 504 40.15 16.48 31.60
CA ILE A 504 40.89 15.31 31.13
C ILE A 504 40.14 14.03 31.51
N GLY A 505 39.84 13.22 30.51
CA GLY A 505 39.34 11.86 30.65
C GLY A 505 40.46 10.82 30.58
N PHE A 506 40.17 9.60 31.02
CA PHE A 506 40.95 8.39 30.74
C PHE A 506 40.03 7.31 30.16
N GLY A 507 40.51 6.58 29.15
CA GLY A 507 39.74 5.52 28.53
C GLY A 507 40.38 4.89 27.31
N ALA A 508 39.57 4.15 26.53
CA ALA A 508 40.00 3.48 25.31
C ALA A 508 39.77 4.37 24.08
N VAL A 509 40.70 4.37 23.13
CA VAL A 509 40.62 5.17 21.90
C VAL A 509 41.22 4.41 20.71
N THR A 510 40.66 4.64 19.52
CA THR A 510 41.26 4.20 18.25
C THR A 510 41.20 5.31 17.21
N MET A 511 42.11 5.23 16.25
CA MET A 511 42.14 6.01 15.00
C MET A 511 42.03 5.08 13.76
N GLY A 512 41.56 3.83 13.94
CA GLY A 512 41.43 2.82 12.88
C GLY A 512 42.63 1.88 12.72
N TYR A 513 43.58 1.87 13.67
CA TYR A 513 44.84 1.11 13.59
C TYR A 513 45.11 0.21 14.82
N GLY A 514 44.07 -0.13 15.57
CA GLY A 514 44.13 -0.84 16.85
C GLY A 514 43.64 0.03 18.01
N TRP A 515 43.40 -0.57 19.18
CA TRP A 515 42.89 0.12 20.37
C TRP A 515 43.98 0.42 21.41
N GLU A 516 44.02 1.66 21.91
CA GLU A 516 44.94 2.12 22.96
C GLU A 516 44.19 2.61 24.20
N LEU A 517 44.80 2.47 25.39
CA LEU A 517 44.33 3.08 26.63
C LEU A 517 45.14 4.34 26.93
N GLY A 518 44.49 5.48 27.10
CA GLY A 518 45.17 6.76 27.26
C GLY A 518 44.29 7.85 27.88
N TYR A 519 44.90 9.02 28.07
CA TYR A 519 44.19 10.23 28.48
C TYR A 519 43.66 10.97 27.25
N MET A 520 42.48 11.55 27.37
CA MET A 520 41.81 12.31 26.31
C MET A 520 41.33 13.67 26.84
N SER A 521 41.66 14.75 26.14
CA SER A 521 41.23 16.10 26.50
C SER A 521 39.91 16.41 25.79
N LEU A 522 38.82 16.61 26.54
CA LEU A 522 37.54 17.00 25.92
C LEU A 522 37.64 18.34 25.18
N LYS A 523 38.51 19.24 25.64
CA LYS A 523 38.75 20.53 24.97
C LYS A 523 39.40 20.32 23.59
N GLU A 524 40.32 19.37 23.46
CA GLU A 524 40.92 19.04 22.17
C GLU A 524 39.88 18.36 21.26
N MET A 525 39.03 17.48 21.80
CA MET A 525 37.94 16.83 21.06
C MET A 525 36.91 17.85 20.52
N GLU A 526 36.59 18.90 21.28
CA GLU A 526 35.71 20.01 20.84
C GLU A 526 36.36 20.91 19.77
N GLU A 527 37.69 20.99 19.75
CA GLU A 527 38.46 21.76 18.76
C GLU A 527 38.68 20.99 17.44
N VAL A 528 38.51 19.66 17.41
CA VAL A 528 38.52 18.86 16.18
C VAL A 528 37.29 19.18 15.33
N LYS A 529 37.51 19.89 14.20
CA LYS A 529 36.50 20.11 13.15
C LYS A 529 37.09 19.93 11.76
N VAL A 530 36.55 18.99 10.98
CA VAL A 530 36.96 18.73 9.59
C VAL A 530 35.73 18.87 8.69
N LYS A 531 35.81 19.76 7.70
CA LYS A 531 34.69 20.15 6.81
C LYS A 531 33.42 20.64 7.52
N GLY A 532 33.51 21.05 8.79
CA GLY A 532 32.41 21.57 9.60
C GLY A 532 31.83 20.57 10.60
N LEU A 533 32.03 19.26 10.38
CA LEU A 533 31.69 18.22 11.35
C LEU A 533 32.81 18.09 12.40
N GLY A 534 32.44 17.78 13.64
CA GLY A 534 33.36 17.53 14.75
C GLY A 534 33.16 16.13 15.35
N ILE A 535 33.85 15.84 16.46
CA ILE A 535 33.58 14.63 17.26
C ILE A 535 32.20 14.76 17.91
N GLU A 536 31.44 13.66 17.93
CA GLU A 536 30.08 13.59 18.45
C GLU A 536 29.98 12.55 19.59
N ARG A 537 29.00 12.73 20.49
CA ARG A 537 28.66 11.78 21.57
C ARG A 537 27.56 10.86 21.10
N ASP A 538 27.74 9.56 21.30
CA ASP A 538 26.68 8.57 21.12
C ASP A 538 25.60 8.78 22.19
N LEU A 539 24.40 9.21 21.78
CA LEU A 539 23.30 9.54 22.69
C LEU A 539 22.61 8.29 23.26
N TYR A 540 22.74 7.13 22.60
CA TYR A 540 22.08 5.88 22.99
C TYR A 540 23.01 4.91 23.72
N PHE A 541 24.31 5.24 23.82
CA PHE A 541 25.29 4.43 24.54
C PHE A 541 25.05 4.44 26.06
N LYS A 542 24.68 3.27 26.61
CA LYS A 542 24.48 3.06 28.05
C LYS A 542 25.79 2.59 28.73
N PRO A 543 26.02 2.91 30.02
CA PRO A 543 27.21 2.45 30.73
C PRO A 543 27.34 0.92 30.73
N THR A 544 28.43 0.41 30.15
CA THR A 544 28.61 -1.00 29.78
C THR A 544 30.02 -1.47 30.21
N LYS A 545 30.20 -2.72 30.66
CA LYS A 545 31.53 -3.23 31.03
C LYS A 545 32.40 -3.43 29.79
N LEU A 546 33.71 -3.23 29.89
CA LEU A 546 34.60 -3.32 28.74
C LEU A 546 34.57 -4.70 28.05
N HIS A 547 34.38 -5.79 28.80
CA HIS A 547 34.27 -7.14 28.23
C HIS A 547 32.93 -7.44 27.53
N GLU A 548 31.94 -6.58 27.68
CA GLU A 548 30.63 -6.68 26.99
C GLU A 548 30.67 -5.93 25.64
N ILE A 549 31.70 -5.09 25.40
CA ILE A 549 31.89 -4.32 24.17
C ILE A 549 32.80 -5.10 23.22
N ALA A 550 32.21 -5.76 22.22
CA ALA A 550 32.91 -6.65 21.29
C ALA A 550 34.10 -6.01 20.54
N GLU A 551 34.04 -4.70 20.27
CA GLU A 551 35.15 -3.95 19.65
C GLU A 551 36.43 -3.92 20.53
N LEU A 552 36.29 -4.04 21.85
CA LEU A 552 37.37 -3.86 22.84
C LEU A 552 38.04 -5.16 23.30
N GLU A 553 37.73 -6.33 22.71
CA GLU A 553 38.40 -7.58 23.09
C GLU A 553 39.93 -7.54 22.87
N GLU A 554 40.42 -6.69 21.95
CA GLU A 554 41.86 -6.43 21.80
C GLU A 554 42.49 -5.80 23.05
N ILE A 555 41.76 -5.00 23.82
CA ILE A 555 42.20 -4.47 25.13
C ILE A 555 41.91 -5.48 26.24
N VAL A 556 40.73 -6.11 26.22
CA VAL A 556 40.24 -6.93 27.34
C VAL A 556 40.98 -8.26 27.45
N ARG A 557 41.20 -8.98 26.34
CA ARG A 557 41.96 -10.24 26.27
C ARG A 557 41.56 -11.26 27.35
N GLY A 558 40.26 -11.41 27.59
CA GLY A 558 39.72 -12.28 28.65
C GLY A 558 39.98 -11.85 30.11
N GLN A 559 40.49 -10.64 30.38
CA GLN A 559 40.77 -10.14 31.73
C GLN A 559 39.54 -9.51 32.39
N TYR A 560 38.61 -10.36 32.81
CA TYR A 560 37.39 -9.99 33.53
C TYR A 560 36.94 -11.11 34.48
N THR A 561 36.07 -10.78 35.42
CA THR A 561 35.50 -11.71 36.40
C THR A 561 34.34 -12.47 35.77
N LYS A 562 34.38 -13.81 35.79
CA LYS A 562 33.34 -14.67 35.20
C LYS A 562 32.31 -15.09 36.26
N GLU A 563 31.04 -14.81 35.99
CA GLU A 563 29.91 -15.10 36.87
C GLU A 563 29.45 -16.58 36.76
N PRO A 564 28.97 -17.22 37.85
CA PRO A 564 28.54 -18.61 37.83
C PRO A 564 27.10 -18.76 37.32
N ILE A 565 26.88 -19.69 36.39
CA ILE A 565 25.55 -20.04 35.86
C ILE A 565 24.76 -20.83 36.91
N ILE A 566 23.49 -20.49 37.10
CA ILE A 566 22.54 -21.20 37.97
C ILE A 566 21.42 -21.76 37.09
N GLU A 567 21.22 -23.07 37.13
CA GLU A 567 20.03 -23.74 36.59
C GLU A 567 19.03 -23.99 37.72
N GLU A 568 17.78 -23.54 37.56
CA GLU A 568 16.65 -24.00 38.39
C GLU A 568 15.63 -24.74 37.51
N GLY A 569 15.40 -26.01 37.81
CA GLY A 569 14.44 -26.87 37.11
C GLY A 569 13.08 -26.96 37.81
N LYS A 570 12.14 -27.68 37.19
CA LYS A 570 10.91 -28.17 37.84
C LYS A 570 10.77 -29.67 37.64
N ASP A 571 10.21 -30.31 38.67
CA ASP A 571 9.77 -31.70 38.76
C ASP A 571 8.82 -32.14 37.62
N GLU A 572 8.55 -33.44 37.39
CA GLU A 572 8.48 -34.54 38.37
C GLU A 572 8.84 -35.93 37.79
N SER A 573 8.90 -36.95 38.67
CA SER A 573 9.56 -38.24 38.44
C SER A 573 8.78 -39.35 37.73
N ARG A 574 9.50 -40.30 37.10
CA ARG A 574 9.27 -41.75 37.26
C ARG A 574 10.49 -42.63 36.94
N GLN A 575 10.51 -43.83 37.53
CA GLN A 575 11.69 -44.66 37.85
C GLN A 575 12.22 -45.61 36.75
N GLU A 576 13.54 -45.92 36.87
CA GLU A 576 14.21 -47.23 36.60
C GLU A 576 14.27 -47.73 35.12
N VAL A 577 15.20 -48.61 34.69
CA VAL A 577 16.11 -49.59 35.35
C VAL A 577 17.59 -49.43 34.86
N LEU A 578 18.54 -50.17 35.46
CA LEU A 578 20.00 -50.05 35.27
C LEU A 578 20.63 -50.75 34.02
N ARG A 579 21.91 -50.41 33.81
CA ARG A 579 22.98 -50.90 32.88
C ARG A 579 23.37 -52.39 33.13
N PRO A 580 24.40 -53.06 32.50
CA PRO A 580 25.57 -52.56 31.72
C PRO A 580 26.13 -53.46 30.56
N VAL A 581 27.43 -53.28 30.22
CA VAL A 581 28.34 -54.12 29.38
C VAL A 581 28.28 -53.86 27.84
N GLN A 582 29.32 -54.05 27.00
CA GLN A 582 30.75 -53.61 26.93
C GLN A 582 31.49 -54.47 25.85
N GLU A 583 32.36 -53.86 25.01
CA GLU A 583 33.26 -54.48 23.99
C GLU A 583 32.58 -55.24 22.80
N GLY A 584 33.00 -55.17 21.52
CA GLY A 584 34.05 -54.43 20.77
C GLY A 584 33.64 -54.32 19.27
N THR A 585 34.45 -54.26 18.18
CA THR A 585 35.92 -54.32 17.92
C THR A 585 36.24 -53.70 16.51
N GLN A 586 37.53 -53.56 16.17
CA GLN A 586 38.20 -53.10 14.91
C GLN A 586 37.99 -53.99 13.65
N PRO A 587 38.51 -53.67 12.41
CA PRO A 587 39.55 -52.68 11.94
C PRO A 587 39.06 -51.57 10.95
N GLN A 588 39.79 -50.46 10.66
CA GLN A 588 40.96 -50.23 9.75
C GLN A 588 40.75 -50.70 8.28
N GLU A 589 41.20 -50.01 7.21
CA GLU A 589 42.23 -48.94 7.08
C GLU A 589 41.96 -47.95 5.88
N ASN A 590 42.93 -47.09 5.52
CA ASN A 590 42.84 -45.98 4.52
C ASN A 590 43.40 -46.34 3.11
N ILE A 591 43.28 -45.40 2.13
CA ILE A 591 44.27 -44.94 1.10
C ILE A 591 43.68 -44.66 -0.32
N GLU A 592 43.68 -43.34 -0.66
CA GLU A 592 44.05 -42.59 -1.89
C GLU A 592 44.07 -43.09 -3.38
N GLU A 593 44.13 -42.08 -4.27
CA GLU A 593 44.61 -42.00 -5.68
C GLU A 593 43.78 -42.52 -6.89
N GLY A 594 43.98 -41.89 -8.08
CA GLY A 594 44.27 -42.74 -9.25
C GLY A 594 43.92 -42.43 -10.74
N ASN A 595 43.47 -41.25 -11.19
CA ASN A 595 43.65 -40.71 -12.58
C ASN A 595 43.56 -41.60 -13.90
N LYS A 596 42.59 -41.27 -14.78
CA LYS A 596 42.73 -40.89 -16.24
C LYS A 596 42.82 -41.89 -17.46
N ILE A 597 42.05 -41.53 -18.54
CA ILE A 597 42.08 -41.89 -20.01
C ILE A 597 41.89 -43.39 -20.41
N VAL A 598 41.62 -43.89 -21.65
CA VAL A 598 41.64 -43.55 -23.12
C VAL A 598 40.37 -44.19 -23.81
N GLY A 599 39.81 -43.93 -25.01
CA GLY A 599 40.06 -43.06 -26.20
C GLY A 599 39.06 -43.34 -27.38
N ASP A 600 39.50 -43.17 -28.65
CA ASP A 600 38.86 -43.43 -29.99
C ASP A 600 37.52 -42.68 -30.33
N GLU A 601 37.38 -41.87 -31.41
CA GLU A 601 37.44 -42.07 -32.90
C GLU A 601 36.22 -42.81 -33.52
N ALA A 602 35.53 -42.42 -34.62
CA ALA A 602 35.44 -41.22 -35.51
C ALA A 602 34.09 -41.32 -36.33
N ARG A 603 33.71 -40.69 -37.49
CA ARG A 603 34.29 -39.79 -38.54
C ARG A 603 33.17 -39.27 -39.51
N ASP A 604 33.42 -38.17 -40.27
CA ASP A 604 32.80 -37.70 -41.56
C ASP A 604 31.25 -37.53 -41.73
N GLY A 605 30.70 -36.76 -42.70
CA GLY A 605 31.32 -35.74 -43.59
C GLY A 605 30.56 -35.35 -44.90
N ALA A 606 29.89 -34.16 -44.91
CA ALA A 606 29.74 -33.18 -46.02
C ALA A 606 28.85 -33.35 -47.30
N ARG A 607 28.13 -32.24 -47.61
CA ARG A 607 28.05 -31.45 -48.89
C ARG A 607 26.81 -31.38 -49.82
N ASP A 608 26.66 -30.18 -50.41
CA ASP A 608 25.61 -29.64 -51.28
C ASP A 608 25.99 -29.55 -52.78
N GLU A 609 25.02 -29.19 -53.66
CA GLU A 609 25.09 -28.44 -54.95
C GLU A 609 23.75 -28.66 -55.76
N ALA A 610 23.21 -27.82 -56.67
CA ALA A 610 23.39 -26.41 -57.09
C ALA A 610 22.25 -25.95 -58.08
N GLU A 611 22.34 -24.72 -58.62
CA GLU A 611 21.63 -24.13 -59.81
C GLU A 611 20.12 -23.74 -59.75
N THR A 612 19.54 -22.92 -60.67
CA THR A 612 19.75 -21.49 -61.10
C THR A 612 18.61 -21.01 -62.06
N LYS A 613 18.56 -19.69 -62.40
CA LYS A 613 17.86 -18.96 -63.52
C LYS A 613 16.52 -18.26 -63.13
N LYS A 614 16.37 -16.91 -63.25
CA LYS A 614 16.21 -15.97 -64.41
C LYS A 614 14.74 -15.83 -64.89
N GLU A 615 14.20 -14.73 -65.45
CA GLU A 615 14.78 -13.48 -66.05
C GLU A 615 13.72 -12.33 -66.20
N ALA A 616 14.16 -11.05 -66.15
CA ALA A 616 13.68 -9.85 -66.93
C ALA A 616 12.17 -9.42 -66.98
N GLN A 617 11.73 -8.20 -67.40
CA GLN A 617 12.22 -6.79 -67.46
C GLN A 617 11.04 -5.89 -67.94
N ALA A 618 10.93 -4.61 -67.51
CA ALA A 618 10.45 -3.45 -68.32
C ALA A 618 10.35 -2.14 -67.49
N ALA A 619 10.42 -0.96 -68.11
CA ALA A 619 10.30 0.36 -67.44
C ALA A 619 9.70 1.46 -68.35
N GLN A 620 9.22 2.56 -67.75
CA GLN A 620 8.91 3.87 -68.39
C GLN A 620 8.90 5.01 -67.34
N VAL A 621 9.03 6.29 -67.73
CA VAL A 621 9.63 7.35 -66.88
C VAL A 621 9.07 8.78 -67.12
N LEU A 622 9.33 9.69 -66.16
CA LEU A 622 9.30 11.19 -66.19
C LEU A 622 7.93 11.92 -66.06
N PRO A 623 7.88 13.21 -65.65
CA PRO A 623 8.85 14.08 -64.93
C PRO A 623 8.31 14.66 -63.58
N THR A 624 9.08 14.84 -62.50
CA THR A 624 10.11 15.89 -62.18
C THR A 624 9.57 17.30 -61.86
N ILE A 625 9.87 17.83 -60.65
CA ILE A 625 10.20 19.23 -60.30
C ILE A 625 10.83 19.23 -58.89
N GLU A 626 11.89 20.04 -58.67
CA GLU A 626 12.58 20.25 -57.38
C GLU A 626 12.72 21.75 -57.08
N PRO A 627 12.99 22.13 -55.82
CA PRO A 627 13.78 23.32 -55.50
C PRO A 627 15.02 22.98 -54.67
N GLU A 628 16.19 23.48 -55.10
CA GLU A 628 17.50 23.29 -54.46
C GLU A 628 17.63 24.06 -53.12
N ASN A 629 18.54 23.60 -52.24
CA ASN A 629 19.23 24.44 -51.25
C ASN A 629 20.57 23.80 -50.83
N GLU A 630 21.54 24.63 -50.45
CA GLU A 630 22.95 24.24 -50.27
C GLU A 630 23.22 23.43 -48.97
N PRO A 631 24.19 22.48 -48.98
CA PRO A 631 24.57 21.72 -47.80
C PRO A 631 25.49 22.52 -46.86
N ALA A 632 25.14 22.57 -45.57
CA ALA A 632 26.02 23.02 -44.49
C ALA A 632 27.10 21.94 -44.17
N PRO A 633 28.27 22.33 -43.64
CA PRO A 633 29.40 21.40 -43.45
C PRO A 633 29.14 20.32 -42.39
N GLU A 634 29.79 19.16 -42.60
CA GLU A 634 29.70 17.99 -41.72
C GLU A 634 30.18 18.28 -40.28
N GLY A 635 29.51 17.68 -39.28
CA GLY A 635 30.02 17.57 -37.91
C GLY A 635 29.08 18.00 -36.78
N VAL A 636 27.91 18.57 -37.06
CA VAL A 636 26.96 19.04 -36.01
C VAL A 636 25.55 18.48 -36.24
N PRO A 637 24.98 17.68 -35.31
CA PRO A 637 23.60 17.21 -35.42
C PRO A 637 22.59 18.32 -35.07
N VAL A 638 22.00 18.93 -36.10
CA VAL A 638 20.92 19.92 -35.94
C VAL A 638 19.57 19.23 -36.01
N ILE A 639 18.89 19.09 -34.87
CA ILE A 639 17.52 18.53 -34.79
C ILE A 639 16.51 19.67 -34.98
N THR A 640 15.87 19.75 -36.15
CA THR A 640 14.72 20.63 -36.39
C THR A 640 13.40 19.87 -36.23
N LEU A 641 12.44 20.46 -35.51
CA LEU A 641 11.23 19.78 -35.01
C LEU A 641 10.23 19.29 -36.09
N GLN A 642 10.46 19.56 -37.37
CA GLN A 642 9.42 19.39 -38.40
C GLN A 642 9.15 17.94 -38.83
N ARG A 643 10.05 16.99 -38.52
CA ARG A 643 10.01 15.63 -39.08
C ARG A 643 9.21 14.59 -38.27
N GLN A 644 8.50 15.00 -37.21
CA GLN A 644 7.67 14.12 -36.36
C GLN A 644 6.17 14.13 -36.69
N TYR A 645 5.72 14.90 -37.68
CA TYR A 645 4.28 15.10 -37.97
C TYR A 645 3.76 14.43 -39.26
N GLU A 646 4.59 13.68 -39.99
CA GLU A 646 4.22 13.00 -41.24
C GLU A 646 4.60 11.50 -41.22
N GLN A 647 4.25 10.79 -40.14
CA GLN A 647 4.14 9.34 -40.15
C GLN A 647 2.75 8.91 -39.69
N GLU A 648 2.07 8.14 -40.53
CA GLU A 648 0.77 7.55 -40.23
C GLU A 648 0.90 6.51 -39.10
N SER A 649 -0.14 6.40 -38.27
CA SER A 649 -0.13 5.56 -37.08
C SER A 649 -0.09 4.08 -37.43
N ARG A 650 1.07 3.44 -37.24
CA ARG A 650 1.19 1.98 -37.19
C ARG A 650 0.52 1.47 -35.90
N GLU A 651 -0.64 0.83 -36.03
CA GLU A 651 -1.30 0.15 -34.91
C GLU A 651 -0.45 -1.05 -34.47
N ILE A 652 0.09 -0.99 -33.25
CA ILE A 652 0.77 -2.13 -32.63
C ILE A 652 -0.30 -2.98 -31.93
N ARG A 653 -0.67 -4.09 -32.56
CA ARG A 653 -1.45 -5.17 -31.94
C ARG A 653 -0.62 -5.83 -30.84
N THR A 654 -1.12 -5.79 -29.60
CA THR A 654 -0.44 -6.29 -28.39
C THR A 654 -0.93 -7.66 -27.93
N ASP A 655 -1.78 -8.29 -28.72
CA ASP A 655 -2.60 -9.49 -28.46
C ASP A 655 -2.09 -10.74 -29.21
N VAL A 656 -0.76 -10.81 -29.43
CA VAL A 656 -0.11 -11.88 -30.19
C VAL A 656 1.14 -12.37 -29.45
N GLU A 657 1.25 -13.67 -29.25
CA GLU A 657 2.43 -14.28 -28.62
C GLU A 657 3.68 -14.25 -29.52
N ALA A 658 4.85 -14.47 -28.91
CA ALA A 658 6.07 -14.75 -29.65
C ALA A 658 5.88 -16.00 -30.54
N PRO A 659 6.14 -15.91 -31.87
CA PRO A 659 5.82 -16.98 -32.81
C PRO A 659 6.64 -18.25 -32.56
N ARG A 660 6.04 -19.39 -32.89
CA ARG A 660 6.62 -20.72 -32.67
C ARG A 660 6.79 -21.44 -34.02
N GLU A 661 7.92 -22.10 -34.25
CA GLU A 661 8.09 -22.94 -35.45
C GLU A 661 7.38 -24.29 -35.29
N MET A 662 6.56 -24.66 -36.27
CA MET A 662 5.95 -25.99 -36.37
C MET A 662 6.05 -26.50 -37.80
N ASN A 663 6.63 -27.69 -37.99
CA ASN A 663 6.83 -28.33 -39.31
C ASN A 663 7.51 -27.44 -40.38
N GLY A 664 8.38 -26.51 -39.97
CA GLY A 664 9.08 -25.59 -40.89
C GLY A 664 8.25 -24.37 -41.31
N GLN A 665 7.16 -24.05 -40.62
CA GLN A 665 6.45 -22.78 -40.75
C GLN A 665 6.37 -22.04 -39.41
N THR A 666 6.51 -20.72 -39.48
CA THR A 666 6.33 -19.80 -38.35
C THR A 666 4.85 -19.60 -38.09
N VAL A 667 4.37 -19.99 -36.91
CA VAL A 667 2.95 -19.86 -36.53
C VAL A 667 2.81 -18.87 -35.38
N PHE A 668 1.86 -17.94 -35.52
CA PHE A 668 1.48 -16.97 -34.49
C PHE A 668 0.27 -17.48 -33.70
N PHE A 669 0.15 -17.08 -32.44
CA PHE A 669 -0.91 -17.51 -31.54
C PHE A 669 -1.55 -16.29 -30.85
N ASP A 670 -2.85 -16.35 -30.60
CA ASP A 670 -3.53 -15.41 -29.70
C ASP A 670 -3.30 -15.78 -28.22
N GLU A 671 -3.72 -14.92 -27.30
CA GLU A 671 -3.59 -15.15 -25.85
C GLU A 671 -4.29 -16.46 -25.40
N ASP A 672 -5.37 -16.86 -26.09
CA ASP A 672 -6.11 -18.11 -25.88
C ASP A 672 -5.45 -19.34 -26.54
N HIS A 673 -4.22 -19.20 -27.07
CA HIS A 673 -3.41 -20.27 -27.69
C HIS A 673 -3.98 -20.87 -28.99
N HIS A 674 -4.83 -20.16 -29.73
CA HIS A 674 -5.28 -20.60 -31.06
C HIS A 674 -4.30 -20.14 -32.16
N PRO A 675 -3.99 -21.00 -33.16
CA PRO A 675 -3.09 -20.63 -34.24
C PRO A 675 -3.75 -19.64 -35.20
N ILE A 676 -3.19 -18.44 -35.28
CA ILE A 676 -3.62 -17.40 -36.22
C ILE A 676 -3.01 -17.68 -37.59
N MET A 677 -3.85 -17.95 -38.59
CA MET A 677 -3.46 -17.99 -40.00
C MET A 677 -4.04 -16.77 -40.72
N ASP A 678 -3.20 -15.76 -40.97
CA ASP A 678 -3.59 -14.53 -41.67
C ASP A 678 -2.58 -14.21 -42.79
N SER A 679 -3.08 -13.75 -43.94
CA SER A 679 -2.41 -13.88 -45.24
C SER A 679 -1.62 -12.64 -45.67
N THR A 680 -0.98 -11.93 -44.73
CA THR A 680 -0.60 -10.52 -44.95
C THR A 680 0.76 -10.11 -44.33
N ILE A 681 1.79 -10.96 -44.39
CA ILE A 681 3.18 -10.59 -43.99
C ILE A 681 4.22 -11.04 -45.04
N GLU A 682 4.24 -10.34 -46.18
CA GLU A 682 5.34 -10.26 -47.15
C GLU A 682 5.31 -8.83 -47.73
N THR A 683 6.39 -8.06 -47.86
CA THR A 683 7.78 -8.14 -47.38
C THR A 683 8.31 -6.70 -47.21
N GLU A 684 9.28 -6.46 -46.31
CA GLU A 684 10.28 -5.37 -46.48
C GLU A 684 11.42 -5.43 -45.44
N THR A 685 12.48 -6.20 -45.75
CA THR A 685 13.77 -6.14 -45.02
C THR A 685 14.98 -6.31 -45.96
N THR A 686 15.15 -5.39 -46.91
CA THR A 686 16.47 -5.07 -47.51
C THR A 686 16.40 -3.78 -48.30
N GLU A 687 17.03 -2.71 -47.79
CA GLU A 687 17.99 -1.92 -48.58
C GLU A 687 18.92 -1.09 -47.67
N GLN A 688 20.11 -1.63 -47.44
CA GLN A 688 21.31 -0.89 -47.04
C GLN A 688 22.50 -1.50 -47.76
N LEU A 689 22.92 -0.87 -48.86
CA LEU A 689 24.27 -0.93 -49.43
C LEU A 689 24.50 0.25 -50.38
#